data_AF-A0A0N1J2V2-F1
#
_entry.id   AF-A0A0N1J2V2-F1
#
_cell.length_a   1.000
_cell.length_b   1.000
_cell.length_c   1.000
_cell.angle_alpha   90.00
_cell.angle_beta   90.00
_cell.angle_gamma   90.00
#
_symmetry.space_group_name_H-M   'P 1'
#
loop_
_entity.id
_entity.type
_entity.pdbx_description
1 polymer ?
#
loop_
_entity_poly.entity_id
_entity_poly.type
_entity_poly.pdbx_seq_one_letter_code
_entity_poly.pdbx_strand_id
1 'polypeptide(L)'
;MSITQTNHDADHTIILDPKDYQVAWIAPLEIEAKAAMYLLDEQHRGRFPVSRGDEYVYRAGSMAGHNIIIVTLPAGQEYGVGSAAALASQVKKFFPNLWFGLLVGVAAGLPNLSCVPARDIRLGDVLVGLPVGENAGLVPYDLGKETEDGFQPLRLGHSLAMTEPIVRSAIGSIKLEAPYDTEIFLQYYEKIRDCEHATGTFDDPGQDNDNLFQACDNGHEEIVERPRRSKSGYQRARVWYGPIGSGDKLMKNAEKRDGLRDRYGIIGLEMEAAGIMNRIPVGVIRGVCNYGDRHTNKKWQPYAAAMAASYARALLDEIPSSDRSAEITKDPHKPCYYIPLPRNTRFTGRAAILDALEEKFFGPDLSQKVALVGLGGIGKTQIALRFAYQMKEKRPDYSIFWVPVLNNETIERAYADIAKKLRLQKSSEDKDMKDLVCQYLSSDEAGKWLLIVDNVDDQELVIRSDEKPGIEGYLPQNENGIILFTTRSGHVAGDLAQYDVIEIEQMDVEEAKILLEKSLIQKQLLQDEVVVIELLTHLTFLPLAIKQAASYLNQTKAPIRTYLDLLRNAEDNRMAILEREFGDNTRYRGSQNAVGTTWIASFRHIQKSSQLAIDLLSFMSCIEPKAIPQSILPDAKPDELQWAIGTLCSYSFLVRRKDSDVFDMHSLVHTVTRGWLRKKDLERRVSNGVIRPPPCSKVPRSRR
;
A
#
# COMPACT_ATOMS: atom_id res chain seq x y z
N MET A 1 -17.79 -32.06 59.03
CA MET A 1 -16.66 -32.38 58.14
C MET A 1 -17.04 -31.96 56.74
N SER A 2 -16.46 -30.85 56.27
CA SER A 2 -16.47 -30.46 54.86
C SER A 2 -15.70 -31.47 54.04
N ILE A 3 -16.20 -31.89 52.87
CA ILE A 3 -15.40 -32.03 51.64
C ILE A 3 -16.32 -31.74 50.43
N THR A 4 -15.88 -30.72 49.70
CA THR A 4 -16.19 -30.24 48.34
C THR A 4 -16.71 -31.26 47.32
N GLN A 5 -17.82 -30.92 46.65
CA GLN A 5 -18.07 -31.30 45.25
C GLN A 5 -17.92 -30.06 44.37
N THR A 6 -16.89 -30.13 43.54
CA THR A 6 -16.61 -29.26 42.40
C THR A 6 -17.77 -29.31 41.41
N ASN A 7 -18.31 -28.14 41.05
CA ASN A 7 -19.20 -27.97 39.91
C ASN A 7 -18.45 -28.37 38.63
N HIS A 8 -18.96 -29.37 37.92
CA HIS A 8 -18.62 -29.63 36.54
C HIS A 8 -19.32 -28.57 35.67
N ASP A 9 -18.55 -27.70 35.01
CA ASP A 9 -19.04 -26.86 33.92
C ASP A 9 -19.50 -27.76 32.77
N ALA A 10 -20.78 -27.64 32.41
CA ALA A 10 -21.38 -28.29 31.27
C ALA A 10 -20.98 -27.53 29.98
N ASP A 11 -20.32 -28.24 29.08
CA ASP A 11 -19.86 -27.79 27.77
C ASP A 11 -21.06 -27.51 26.84
N HIS A 12 -21.55 -26.26 26.81
CA HIS A 12 -22.58 -25.84 25.86
C HIS A 12 -21.98 -25.84 24.45
N THR A 13 -22.26 -26.90 23.67
CA THR A 13 -21.85 -26.99 22.26
C THR A 13 -22.56 -25.91 21.44
N ILE A 14 -21.80 -24.96 20.88
CA ILE A 14 -22.32 -23.88 20.04
C ILE A 14 -22.93 -24.48 18.76
N ILE A 15 -24.17 -24.11 18.42
CA ILE A 15 -24.85 -24.52 17.17
C ILE A 15 -24.67 -23.41 16.15
N LEU A 16 -24.24 -23.75 14.94
CA LEU A 16 -24.06 -22.82 13.81
C LEU A 16 -25.31 -22.81 12.94
N ASP A 17 -25.75 -21.63 12.45
CA ASP A 17 -26.84 -21.53 11.49
C ASP A 17 -26.30 -21.69 10.05
N PRO A 18 -26.79 -22.68 9.27
CA PRO A 18 -26.40 -22.83 7.87
C PRO A 18 -26.70 -21.62 6.98
N LYS A 19 -27.60 -20.71 7.40
CA LYS A 19 -27.91 -19.48 6.65
C LYS A 19 -26.76 -18.48 6.62
N ASP A 20 -25.85 -18.56 7.58
CA ASP A 20 -24.76 -17.60 7.73
C ASP A 20 -23.60 -17.88 6.77
N TYR A 21 -23.63 -19.00 6.04
CA TYR A 21 -22.53 -19.45 5.19
C TYR A 21 -22.90 -19.39 3.71
N GLN A 22 -22.20 -18.54 2.98
CA GLN A 22 -22.51 -18.20 1.60
C GLN A 22 -21.49 -18.80 0.62
N VAL A 23 -20.34 -19.27 1.09
CA VAL A 23 -19.28 -19.83 0.24
C VAL A 23 -18.96 -21.27 0.62
N ALA A 24 -18.99 -22.17 -0.35
CA ALA A 24 -18.59 -23.57 -0.17
C ALA A 24 -17.18 -23.82 -0.72
N TRP A 25 -16.22 -24.08 0.15
CA TRP A 25 -14.91 -24.61 -0.20
C TRP A 25 -14.97 -26.14 -0.28
N ILE A 26 -14.92 -26.67 -1.49
CA ILE A 26 -14.98 -28.12 -1.74
C ILE A 26 -13.57 -28.63 -1.94
N ALA A 27 -13.11 -29.46 -1.01
CA ALA A 27 -11.79 -30.07 -0.99
C ALA A 27 -11.94 -31.59 -0.86
N PRO A 28 -12.04 -32.33 -1.99
CA PRO A 28 -12.27 -33.76 -1.99
C PRO A 28 -11.29 -34.56 -1.14
N LEU A 29 -10.00 -34.19 -1.12
CA LEU A 29 -8.97 -34.90 -0.36
C LEU A 29 -8.68 -34.25 1.00
N GLU A 30 -8.28 -35.07 1.97
CA GLU A 30 -7.93 -34.60 3.32
C GLU A 30 -6.80 -33.54 3.30
N ILE A 31 -5.78 -33.75 2.47
CA ILE A 31 -4.65 -32.80 2.36
C ILE A 31 -5.07 -31.44 1.77
N GLU A 32 -6.08 -31.44 0.90
CA GLU A 32 -6.65 -30.22 0.31
C GLU A 32 -7.48 -29.47 1.35
N ALA A 33 -8.29 -30.20 2.11
CA ALA A 33 -9.08 -29.62 3.19
C ALA A 33 -8.18 -29.06 4.30
N LYS A 34 -7.07 -29.76 4.61
CA LYS A 34 -6.07 -29.34 5.58
C LYS A 34 -5.40 -28.03 5.16
N ALA A 35 -5.01 -27.89 3.89
CA ALA A 35 -4.46 -26.64 3.36
C ALA A 35 -5.45 -25.48 3.50
N ALA A 36 -6.73 -25.70 3.18
CA ALA A 36 -7.79 -24.70 3.33
C ALA A 36 -7.98 -24.28 4.79
N MET A 37 -7.99 -25.24 5.72
CA MET A 37 -8.14 -24.98 7.15
C MET A 37 -7.01 -24.11 7.73
N TYR A 38 -5.77 -24.28 7.27
CA TYR A 38 -4.65 -23.45 7.71
C TYR A 38 -4.70 -22.00 7.20
N LEU A 39 -5.53 -21.73 6.19
CA LEU A 39 -5.69 -20.40 5.60
C LEU A 39 -6.93 -19.64 6.12
N LEU A 40 -7.72 -20.25 7.01
CA LEU A 40 -8.83 -19.58 7.67
C LEU A 40 -8.32 -18.39 8.49
N ASP A 41 -9.03 -17.26 8.42
CA ASP A 41 -8.79 -16.13 9.31
C ASP A 41 -9.29 -16.49 10.73
N GLU A 42 -10.45 -17.13 10.81
CA GLU A 42 -11.02 -17.69 12.04
C GLU A 42 -11.67 -19.06 11.79
N GLN A 43 -11.52 -19.99 12.72
CA GLN A 43 -12.26 -21.25 12.70
C GLN A 43 -13.45 -21.19 13.65
N HIS A 44 -14.66 -21.42 13.13
CA HIS A 44 -15.87 -21.43 13.95
C HIS A 44 -15.98 -22.78 14.69
N ARG A 45 -16.00 -22.75 16.02
CA ARG A 45 -15.93 -23.95 16.88
C ARG A 45 -17.26 -24.71 17.04
N GLY A 46 -18.36 -24.16 16.55
CA GLY A 46 -19.68 -24.77 16.65
C GLY A 46 -19.89 -25.94 15.68
N ARG A 47 -21.09 -26.54 15.74
CA ARG A 47 -21.53 -27.60 14.82
C ARG A 47 -22.84 -27.23 14.16
N PHE A 48 -23.01 -27.63 12.91
CA PHE A 48 -24.29 -27.53 12.23
C PHE A 48 -25.27 -28.60 12.74
N PRO A 49 -26.58 -28.29 12.80
CA PRO A 49 -27.61 -29.26 13.17
C PRO A 49 -27.75 -30.32 12.06
N VAL A 50 -27.26 -31.53 12.30
CA VAL A 50 -27.36 -32.66 11.37
C VAL A 50 -28.51 -33.59 11.74
N SER A 51 -29.21 -34.13 10.74
CA SER A 51 -30.32 -35.07 10.87
C SER A 51 -29.98 -36.42 10.23
N ARG A 52 -30.75 -37.46 10.58
CA ARG A 52 -30.62 -38.78 9.94
C ARG A 52 -30.87 -38.65 8.43
N GLY A 53 -29.85 -38.98 7.64
CA GLY A 53 -29.86 -38.83 6.17
C GLY A 53 -28.92 -37.74 5.65
N ASP A 54 -28.33 -36.92 6.52
CA ASP A 54 -27.16 -36.11 6.16
C ASP A 54 -25.91 -37.00 6.13
N GLU A 55 -25.12 -36.87 5.08
CA GLU A 55 -24.00 -37.77 4.75
C GLU A 55 -22.63 -37.08 4.92
N TYR A 56 -22.61 -35.75 4.89
CA TYR A 56 -21.39 -34.95 4.96
C TYR A 56 -21.35 -34.12 6.25
N VAL A 57 -20.13 -33.94 6.78
CA VAL A 57 -19.85 -33.05 7.90
C VAL A 57 -19.06 -31.84 7.37
N TYR A 58 -19.45 -30.66 7.82
CA TYR A 58 -18.85 -29.40 7.38
C TYR A 58 -17.97 -28.81 8.47
N ARG A 59 -16.79 -28.33 8.08
CA ARG A 59 -15.99 -27.41 8.89
C ARG A 59 -16.38 -25.99 8.53
N ALA A 60 -16.40 -25.10 9.50
CA ALA A 60 -16.82 -23.72 9.33
C ALA A 60 -15.72 -22.76 9.76
N GLY A 61 -15.66 -21.61 9.11
CA GLY A 61 -14.78 -20.52 9.49
C GLY A 61 -15.02 -19.27 8.65
N SER A 62 -14.22 -18.25 8.89
CA SER A 62 -14.21 -17.03 8.10
C SER A 62 -12.92 -16.94 7.29
N MET A 63 -13.05 -16.44 6.06
CA MET A 63 -11.92 -16.24 5.16
C MET A 63 -12.20 -15.04 4.25
N ALA A 64 -11.31 -14.05 4.28
CA ALA A 64 -11.46 -12.79 3.54
C ALA A 64 -12.75 -12.01 3.87
N GLY A 65 -13.30 -12.21 5.08
CA GLY A 65 -14.59 -11.62 5.47
C GLY A 65 -15.83 -12.35 4.89
N HIS A 66 -15.66 -13.54 4.32
CA HIS A 66 -16.76 -14.45 3.98
C HIS A 66 -16.85 -15.57 5.00
N ASN A 67 -18.07 -15.91 5.41
CA ASN A 67 -18.34 -17.15 6.14
C ASN A 67 -18.33 -18.31 5.16
N ILE A 68 -17.36 -19.22 5.35
CA ILE A 68 -17.10 -20.34 4.45
C ILE A 68 -17.33 -21.67 5.14
N ILE A 69 -17.84 -22.64 4.39
CA ILE A 69 -17.82 -24.04 4.78
C ILE A 69 -16.78 -24.80 3.98
N ILE A 70 -15.97 -25.61 4.68
CA ILE A 70 -15.02 -26.54 4.07
C ILE A 70 -15.62 -27.94 4.18
N VAL A 71 -15.74 -28.61 3.04
CA VAL A 71 -16.31 -29.95 2.93
C VAL A 71 -15.38 -30.89 2.18
N THR A 72 -15.31 -32.13 2.64
CA THR A 72 -14.51 -33.21 2.07
C THR A 72 -15.36 -34.47 1.90
N LEU A 73 -14.93 -35.41 1.05
CA LEU A 73 -15.64 -36.68 0.92
C LEU A 73 -15.46 -37.54 2.17
N PRO A 74 -16.44 -38.38 2.53
CA PRO A 74 -16.33 -39.37 3.59
C PRO A 74 -15.06 -40.22 3.46
N ALA A 75 -14.46 -40.54 4.61
CA ALA A 75 -13.25 -41.35 4.64
C ALA A 75 -13.47 -42.70 3.94
N GLY A 76 -12.61 -43.02 2.98
CA GLY A 76 -12.68 -44.26 2.21
C GLY A 76 -13.68 -44.25 1.03
N GLN A 77 -14.43 -43.16 0.83
CA GLN A 77 -15.27 -43.01 -0.37
C GLN A 77 -14.42 -42.73 -1.60
N GLU A 78 -14.78 -43.35 -2.72
CA GLU A 78 -14.11 -43.13 -4.00
C GLU A 78 -14.41 -41.71 -4.54
N TYR A 79 -13.33 -41.04 -4.96
CA TYR A 79 -13.37 -39.74 -5.63
C TYR A 79 -13.86 -39.90 -7.08
N GLY A 80 -14.62 -38.92 -7.56
CA GLY A 80 -15.20 -38.94 -8.90
C GLY A 80 -16.41 -38.02 -9.04
N VAL A 81 -16.90 -37.88 -10.28
CA VAL A 81 -18.00 -37.00 -10.68
C VAL A 81 -19.28 -37.34 -9.93
N GLY A 82 -19.57 -38.63 -9.74
CA GLY A 82 -20.75 -39.12 -9.02
C GLY A 82 -20.77 -38.70 -7.55
N SER A 83 -19.71 -39.04 -6.80
CA SER A 83 -19.53 -38.66 -5.39
C SER A 83 -19.55 -37.15 -5.21
N ALA A 84 -18.87 -36.42 -6.10
CA ALA A 84 -18.81 -34.97 -6.05
C ALA A 84 -20.18 -34.31 -6.31
N ALA A 85 -20.99 -34.87 -7.22
CA ALA A 85 -22.35 -34.42 -7.46
C ALA A 85 -23.29 -34.66 -6.26
N ALA A 86 -23.13 -35.78 -5.53
CA ALA A 86 -23.88 -36.07 -4.32
C ALA A 86 -23.56 -35.06 -3.21
N LEU A 87 -22.27 -34.81 -2.96
CA LEU A 87 -21.79 -33.80 -2.02
C LEU A 87 -22.33 -32.40 -2.37
N ALA A 88 -22.18 -31.97 -3.62
CA ALA A 88 -22.66 -30.65 -4.06
C ALA A 88 -24.19 -30.51 -3.93
N SER A 89 -24.93 -31.60 -4.15
CA SER A 89 -26.39 -31.60 -3.96
C SER A 89 -26.78 -31.44 -2.50
N GLN A 90 -26.06 -32.08 -1.58
CA GLN A 90 -26.31 -31.93 -0.14
C GLN A 90 -25.89 -30.54 0.36
N VAL A 91 -24.74 -30.01 -0.07
CA VAL A 91 -24.32 -28.63 0.22
C VAL A 91 -25.39 -27.63 -0.21
N LYS A 92 -25.87 -27.72 -1.45
CA LYS A 92 -26.93 -26.83 -1.97
C LYS A 92 -28.22 -26.91 -1.15
N LYS A 93 -28.58 -28.10 -0.68
CA LYS A 93 -29.80 -28.32 0.11
C LYS A 93 -29.63 -27.81 1.55
N PHE A 94 -28.46 -28.00 2.13
CA PHE A 94 -28.18 -27.74 3.54
C PHE A 94 -27.88 -26.26 3.81
N PHE A 95 -27.26 -25.55 2.87
CA PHE A 95 -26.90 -24.13 2.97
C PHE A 95 -27.80 -23.29 2.07
N PRO A 96 -28.92 -22.73 2.58
CA PRO A 96 -29.94 -22.08 1.75
C PRO A 96 -29.47 -20.75 1.14
N ASN A 97 -28.50 -20.09 1.76
CA ASN A 97 -27.93 -18.82 1.29
C ASN A 97 -26.61 -19.00 0.54
N LEU A 98 -26.31 -20.22 0.08
CA LEU A 98 -25.11 -20.49 -0.70
C LEU A 98 -25.10 -19.64 -1.97
N TRP A 99 -24.06 -18.82 -2.10
CA TRP A 99 -23.82 -17.97 -3.26
C TRP A 99 -23.00 -18.69 -4.34
N PHE A 100 -21.83 -19.22 -3.97
CA PHE A 100 -20.98 -19.98 -4.90
C PHE A 100 -20.09 -21.00 -4.17
N GLY A 101 -19.58 -21.96 -4.94
CA GLY A 101 -18.53 -22.86 -4.52
C GLY A 101 -17.15 -22.48 -5.07
N LEU A 102 -16.10 -22.93 -4.40
CA LEU A 102 -14.75 -23.05 -4.92
C LEU A 102 -14.34 -24.51 -4.82
N LEU A 103 -14.01 -25.13 -5.94
CA LEU A 103 -13.42 -26.47 -5.98
C LEU A 103 -11.92 -26.31 -6.02
N VAL A 104 -11.30 -26.57 -4.88
CA VAL A 104 -9.88 -26.30 -4.66
C VAL A 104 -9.18 -27.60 -4.31
N GLY A 105 -8.19 -27.97 -5.12
CA GLY A 105 -7.45 -29.20 -4.88
C GLY A 105 -6.33 -29.41 -5.88
N VAL A 106 -6.04 -30.65 -6.20
CA VAL A 106 -4.95 -31.01 -7.13
C VAL A 106 -5.46 -31.55 -8.47
N ALA A 107 -4.62 -31.47 -9.48
CA ALA A 107 -4.89 -32.01 -10.81
C ALA A 107 -3.62 -32.50 -11.49
N ALA A 108 -3.79 -33.25 -12.59
CA ALA A 108 -2.74 -33.47 -13.56
C ALA A 108 -2.57 -32.22 -14.43
N GLY A 109 -1.34 -31.74 -14.61
CA GLY A 109 -1.02 -30.64 -15.53
C GLY A 109 -0.67 -31.16 -16.92
N LEU A 110 -1.09 -30.45 -17.97
CA LEU A 110 -0.93 -30.90 -19.35
C LEU A 110 -0.02 -29.93 -20.13
N PRO A 111 1.31 -30.05 -20.00
CA PRO A 111 2.23 -29.22 -20.77
C PRO A 111 2.11 -29.50 -22.27
N ASN A 112 2.39 -28.48 -23.09
CA ASN A 112 2.55 -28.59 -24.53
C ASN A 112 3.73 -27.71 -24.94
N LEU A 113 4.91 -28.32 -25.05
CA LEU A 113 6.15 -27.59 -25.39
C LEU A 113 6.27 -27.31 -26.89
N SER A 114 5.43 -27.94 -27.71
CA SER A 114 5.42 -27.80 -29.17
C SER A 114 4.60 -26.61 -29.67
N CYS A 115 3.70 -26.05 -28.85
CA CYS A 115 2.93 -24.87 -29.23
C CYS A 115 3.74 -23.57 -29.10
N VAL A 116 3.32 -22.51 -29.81
CA VAL A 116 3.96 -21.19 -29.75
C VAL A 116 2.95 -20.14 -29.26
N PRO A 117 3.18 -19.49 -28.10
CA PRO A 117 4.27 -19.74 -27.15
C PRO A 117 4.14 -21.10 -26.45
N ALA A 118 5.27 -21.64 -25.99
CA ALA A 118 5.33 -22.94 -25.32
C ALA A 118 4.53 -22.93 -24.00
N ARG A 119 3.68 -23.94 -23.81
CA ARG A 119 2.88 -24.14 -22.61
C ARG A 119 3.63 -25.05 -21.64
N ASP A 120 4.58 -24.47 -20.93
CA ASP A 120 5.44 -25.19 -19.97
C ASP A 120 4.80 -25.26 -18.58
N ILE A 121 3.74 -26.06 -18.43
CA ILE A 121 3.09 -26.31 -17.13
C ILE A 121 3.97 -27.20 -16.25
N ARG A 122 4.23 -26.77 -15.02
CA ARG A 122 5.14 -27.43 -14.06
C ARG A 122 4.44 -27.95 -12.82
N LEU A 123 5.04 -28.94 -12.14
CA LEU A 123 4.54 -29.36 -10.84
C LEU A 123 4.60 -28.17 -9.86
N GLY A 124 3.53 -27.96 -9.09
CA GLY A 124 3.34 -26.80 -8.22
C GLY A 124 2.76 -25.56 -8.89
N ASP A 125 2.60 -25.53 -10.22
CA ASP A 125 1.83 -24.47 -10.89
C ASP A 125 0.35 -24.56 -10.50
N VAL A 126 -0.36 -23.45 -10.64
CA VAL A 126 -1.81 -23.36 -10.38
C VAL A 126 -2.56 -23.27 -11.69
N LEU A 127 -3.58 -24.10 -11.87
CA LEU A 127 -4.51 -24.11 -13.00
C LEU A 127 -5.84 -23.50 -12.55
N VAL A 128 -6.34 -22.55 -13.32
CA VAL A 128 -7.61 -21.88 -13.05
C VAL A 128 -8.54 -22.06 -14.24
N GLY A 129 -9.68 -22.69 -13.99
CA GLY A 129 -10.69 -22.98 -15.00
C GLY A 129 -11.31 -21.71 -15.54
N LEU A 130 -11.01 -21.37 -16.80
CA LEU A 130 -11.61 -20.23 -17.49
C LEU A 130 -11.90 -20.58 -18.95
N PRO A 131 -13.02 -20.10 -19.52
CA PRO A 131 -13.30 -20.25 -20.94
C PRO A 131 -12.28 -19.47 -21.78
N VAL A 132 -11.87 -20.04 -22.91
CA VAL A 132 -10.92 -19.43 -23.85
C VAL A 132 -11.42 -19.65 -25.27
N GLY A 133 -11.72 -18.56 -25.99
CA GLY A 133 -12.36 -18.63 -27.30
C GLY A 133 -13.71 -19.35 -27.22
N GLU A 134 -13.91 -20.35 -28.07
CA GLU A 134 -15.11 -21.20 -28.09
C GLU A 134 -15.09 -22.31 -27.02
N ASN A 135 -13.96 -22.54 -26.35
CA ASN A 135 -13.83 -23.63 -25.38
C ASN A 135 -14.41 -23.25 -24.01
N ALA A 136 -15.23 -24.15 -23.45
CA ALA A 136 -15.72 -24.05 -22.08
C ALA A 136 -14.55 -24.03 -21.07
N GLY A 137 -14.75 -23.35 -19.93
CA GLY A 137 -13.78 -23.39 -18.82
C GLY A 137 -13.64 -24.77 -18.18
N LEU A 138 -14.65 -25.63 -18.37
CA LEU A 138 -14.63 -27.03 -17.99
C LEU A 138 -15.13 -27.91 -19.11
N VAL A 139 -14.39 -28.98 -19.40
CA VAL A 139 -14.72 -29.97 -20.44
C VAL A 139 -14.97 -31.34 -19.79
N PRO A 140 -16.23 -31.79 -19.64
CA PRO A 140 -16.55 -33.12 -19.14
C PRO A 140 -16.26 -34.17 -20.23
N TYR A 141 -15.00 -34.58 -20.38
CA TYR A 141 -14.54 -35.35 -21.53
C TYR A 141 -14.98 -36.82 -21.53
N ASP A 142 -15.43 -37.36 -20.39
CA ASP A 142 -16.00 -38.70 -20.28
C ASP A 142 -17.54 -38.71 -20.43
N LEU A 143 -18.19 -37.54 -20.54
CA LEU A 143 -19.64 -37.43 -20.67
C LEU A 143 -20.04 -37.21 -22.13
N GLY A 144 -20.48 -38.27 -22.82
CA GLY A 144 -20.68 -38.24 -24.26
C GLY A 144 -21.48 -39.42 -24.80
N LYS A 145 -21.56 -39.48 -26.12
CA LYS A 145 -22.13 -40.60 -26.87
C LYS A 145 -21.01 -41.30 -27.62
N GLU A 146 -20.99 -42.62 -27.57
CA GLU A 146 -20.18 -43.41 -28.49
C GLU A 146 -20.91 -43.45 -29.84
N THR A 147 -20.27 -42.99 -30.92
CA THR A 147 -20.80 -43.04 -32.28
C THR A 147 -19.88 -43.87 -33.18
N GLU A 148 -20.29 -44.13 -34.41
CA GLU A 148 -19.45 -44.83 -35.41
C GLU A 148 -18.15 -44.05 -35.72
N ASP A 149 -18.17 -42.73 -35.53
CA ASP A 149 -17.01 -41.84 -35.68
C ASP A 149 -16.18 -41.68 -34.37
N GLY A 150 -16.51 -42.47 -33.34
CA GLY A 150 -15.90 -42.46 -32.02
C GLY A 150 -16.64 -41.61 -30.98
N PHE A 151 -16.04 -41.47 -29.79
CA PHE A 151 -16.65 -40.75 -28.68
C PHE A 151 -16.85 -39.24 -28.97
N GLN A 152 -18.09 -38.79 -28.85
CA GLN A 152 -18.50 -37.38 -28.97
C GLN A 152 -19.03 -36.84 -27.64
N PRO A 153 -18.42 -35.78 -27.06
CA PRO A 153 -18.90 -35.18 -25.82
C PRO A 153 -20.32 -34.63 -25.93
N LEU A 154 -21.11 -34.77 -24.86
CA LEU A 154 -22.40 -34.12 -24.76
C LEU A 154 -22.21 -32.60 -24.76
N ARG A 155 -23.13 -31.89 -25.44
CA ARG A 155 -23.12 -30.43 -25.55
C ARG A 155 -21.78 -29.87 -26.03
N LEU A 156 -21.08 -30.57 -26.91
CA LEU A 156 -19.75 -30.19 -27.42
C LEU A 156 -18.70 -29.99 -26.30
N GLY A 157 -18.90 -30.62 -25.13
CA GLY A 157 -18.00 -30.47 -23.98
C GLY A 157 -18.30 -29.26 -23.10
N HIS A 158 -19.50 -28.67 -23.18
CA HIS A 158 -19.91 -27.56 -22.33
C HIS A 158 -20.70 -28.03 -21.09
N SER A 159 -20.33 -27.52 -19.92
CA SER A 159 -21.11 -27.65 -18.67
C SER A 159 -22.31 -26.69 -18.63
N LEU A 160 -23.34 -27.05 -17.88
CA LEU A 160 -24.63 -26.34 -17.83
C LEU A 160 -24.65 -25.20 -16.81
N ALA A 161 -23.99 -25.38 -15.66
CA ALA A 161 -23.73 -24.28 -14.75
C ALA A 161 -22.29 -23.78 -14.91
N MET A 162 -22.16 -22.48 -14.75
CA MET A 162 -20.95 -21.71 -14.99
C MET A 162 -20.39 -21.21 -13.67
N THR A 163 -19.10 -20.89 -13.66
CA THR A 163 -18.51 -20.10 -12.59
C THR A 163 -19.23 -18.77 -12.46
N GLU A 164 -19.61 -18.39 -11.23
CA GLU A 164 -20.32 -17.13 -10.98
C GLU A 164 -19.60 -15.93 -11.60
N PRO A 165 -20.32 -14.94 -12.17
CA PRO A 165 -19.70 -13.76 -12.75
C PRO A 165 -18.75 -13.03 -11.79
N ILE A 166 -19.08 -12.96 -10.50
CA ILE A 166 -18.23 -12.33 -9.49
C ILE A 166 -16.90 -13.07 -9.32
N VAL A 167 -16.94 -14.40 -9.28
CA VAL A 167 -15.75 -15.26 -9.19
C VAL A 167 -14.91 -15.10 -10.46
N ARG A 168 -15.55 -15.07 -11.64
CA ARG A 168 -14.85 -14.80 -12.91
C ARG A 168 -14.23 -13.41 -12.96
N SER A 169 -14.90 -12.39 -12.41
CA SER A 169 -14.38 -11.04 -12.31
C SER A 169 -13.15 -10.97 -11.40
N ALA A 170 -13.19 -11.64 -10.24
CA ALA A 170 -12.07 -11.75 -9.32
C ALA A 170 -10.86 -12.47 -9.96
N ILE A 171 -11.11 -13.59 -10.67
CA ILE A 171 -10.06 -14.25 -11.46
C ILE A 171 -9.48 -13.28 -12.50
N GLY A 172 -10.34 -12.51 -13.18
CA GLY A 172 -9.93 -11.49 -14.14
C GLY A 172 -9.03 -10.42 -13.52
N SER A 173 -9.36 -9.96 -12.31
CA SER A 173 -8.57 -8.99 -11.53
C SER A 173 -7.15 -9.52 -11.26
N ILE A 174 -7.03 -10.73 -10.70
CA ILE A 174 -5.74 -11.38 -10.44
C ILE A 174 -4.93 -11.57 -11.73
N LYS A 175 -5.60 -12.01 -12.80
CA LYS A 175 -4.97 -12.28 -14.10
C LYS A 175 -4.37 -11.01 -14.75
N LEU A 176 -4.84 -9.80 -14.41
CA LEU A 176 -4.26 -8.55 -14.93
C LEU A 176 -2.81 -8.33 -14.49
N GLU A 177 -2.41 -8.94 -13.37
CA GLU A 177 -1.04 -8.84 -12.84
C GLU A 177 -0.07 -9.85 -13.49
N ALA A 178 -0.55 -10.72 -14.37
CA ALA A 178 0.30 -11.69 -15.08
C ALA A 178 1.44 -10.98 -15.84
N PRO A 179 2.69 -11.47 -15.77
CA PRO A 179 3.11 -12.77 -15.24
C PRO A 179 3.49 -12.78 -13.73
N TYR A 180 3.15 -11.73 -12.98
CA TYR A 180 3.45 -11.57 -11.55
C TYR A 180 2.26 -11.87 -10.63
N ASP A 181 1.16 -12.36 -11.18
CA ASP A 181 -0.04 -12.83 -10.47
C ASP A 181 0.26 -13.83 -9.33
N THR A 182 1.38 -14.54 -9.42
CA THR A 182 1.85 -15.45 -8.36
C THR A 182 2.25 -14.69 -7.08
N GLU A 183 2.71 -13.45 -7.17
CA GLU A 183 3.07 -12.62 -6.00
C GLU A 183 1.86 -12.30 -5.11
N ILE A 184 0.65 -12.27 -5.68
CA ILE A 184 -0.58 -11.94 -4.96
C ILE A 184 -0.88 -12.97 -3.87
N PHE A 185 -0.60 -14.25 -4.15
CA PHE A 185 -0.96 -15.34 -3.25
C PHE A 185 0.22 -16.05 -2.57
N LEU A 186 1.47 -15.81 -2.99
CA LEU A 186 2.63 -16.44 -2.36
C LEU A 186 2.75 -16.12 -0.86
N GLN A 187 2.34 -14.93 -0.42
CA GLN A 187 2.29 -14.60 1.00
C GLN A 187 1.40 -15.53 1.83
N TYR A 188 0.38 -16.15 1.21
CA TYR A 188 -0.47 -17.14 1.87
C TYR A 188 0.21 -18.51 1.91
N TYR A 189 0.90 -18.88 0.84
CA TYR A 189 1.70 -20.10 0.81
C TYR A 189 2.81 -20.08 1.87
N GLU A 190 3.55 -18.97 1.99
CA GLU A 190 4.62 -18.83 2.99
C GLU A 190 4.12 -19.00 4.44
N LYS A 191 2.85 -18.69 4.72
CA LYS A 191 2.26 -18.91 6.05
C LYS A 191 1.99 -20.39 6.36
N ILE A 192 1.79 -21.22 5.34
CA ILE A 192 1.38 -22.62 5.51
C ILE A 192 2.46 -23.62 5.10
N ARG A 193 3.54 -23.18 4.45
CA ARG A 193 4.65 -24.03 3.97
C ARG A 193 5.14 -24.98 5.06
N ASP A 194 5.38 -24.44 6.25
CA ASP A 194 5.99 -25.18 7.36
C ASP A 194 4.93 -25.82 8.29
N CYS A 195 3.64 -25.74 7.95
CA CYS A 195 2.56 -26.39 8.71
C CYS A 195 2.58 -27.91 8.53
N GLU A 196 2.37 -28.64 9.62
CA GLU A 196 2.43 -30.09 9.64
C GLU A 196 1.13 -30.77 9.15
N HIS A 197 1.29 -31.90 8.46
CA HIS A 197 0.24 -32.88 8.17
C HIS A 197 0.77 -34.29 8.39
N ALA A 198 -0.08 -35.31 8.23
CA ALA A 198 0.22 -36.70 8.61
C ALA A 198 1.49 -37.32 7.99
N THR A 199 2.04 -36.73 6.93
CA THR A 199 3.16 -37.28 6.15
C THR A 199 4.30 -36.28 5.93
N GLY A 200 4.26 -35.08 6.54
CA GLY A 200 5.28 -34.04 6.36
C GLY A 200 4.72 -32.62 6.50
N THR A 201 5.24 -31.70 5.70
CA THR A 201 4.79 -30.31 5.58
C THR A 201 4.40 -29.97 4.14
N PHE A 202 3.88 -28.76 3.93
CA PHE A 202 3.57 -28.23 2.60
C PHE A 202 4.79 -27.65 1.86
N ASP A 203 6.00 -28.05 2.28
CA ASP A 203 7.24 -27.58 1.70
C ASP A 203 7.36 -27.97 0.22
N ASP A 204 8.05 -27.11 -0.51
CA ASP A 204 8.26 -27.23 -1.93
C ASP A 204 9.29 -28.34 -2.23
N PRO A 205 8.91 -29.43 -2.94
CA PRO A 205 9.81 -30.56 -3.20
C PRO A 205 11.06 -30.22 -4.04
N GLY A 206 11.17 -29.01 -4.62
CA GLY A 206 12.32 -28.61 -5.43
C GLY A 206 12.18 -28.91 -6.93
N GLN A 207 12.66 -27.99 -7.78
CA GLN A 207 12.51 -28.12 -9.25
C GLN A 207 13.28 -29.31 -9.82
N ASP A 208 14.29 -29.81 -9.11
CA ASP A 208 15.03 -31.01 -9.49
C ASP A 208 14.19 -32.29 -9.38
N ASN A 209 13.05 -32.22 -8.69
CA ASN A 209 12.07 -33.28 -8.60
C ASN A 209 10.87 -33.09 -9.56
N ASP A 210 10.95 -32.10 -10.46
CA ASP A 210 9.96 -31.81 -11.50
C ASP A 210 10.33 -32.49 -12.83
N ASN A 211 10.03 -33.79 -12.91
CA ASN A 211 10.37 -34.63 -14.05
C ASN A 211 9.15 -34.82 -14.96
N LEU A 212 9.24 -34.28 -16.18
CA LEU A 212 8.29 -34.53 -17.26
C LEU A 212 8.86 -35.62 -18.18
N PHE A 213 8.07 -36.65 -18.47
CA PHE A 213 8.47 -37.74 -19.36
C PHE A 213 7.78 -37.59 -20.72
N GLN A 214 8.53 -37.86 -21.79
CA GLN A 214 8.02 -37.94 -23.15
C GLN A 214 8.28 -39.33 -23.72
N ALA A 215 7.26 -39.90 -24.38
CA ALA A 215 7.40 -41.17 -25.07
C ALA A 215 8.17 -40.98 -26.39
N CYS A 216 9.18 -41.81 -26.61
CA CYS A 216 9.95 -41.88 -27.84
C CYS A 216 9.34 -42.92 -28.80
N ASP A 217 9.64 -42.81 -30.10
CA ASP A 217 9.12 -43.71 -31.16
C ASP A 217 9.44 -45.20 -30.96
N ASN A 218 10.40 -45.51 -30.09
CA ASN A 218 10.82 -46.87 -29.73
C ASN A 218 10.12 -47.43 -28.47
N GLY A 219 9.15 -46.70 -27.89
CA GLY A 219 8.42 -47.09 -26.69
C GLY A 219 9.17 -46.86 -25.37
N HIS A 220 10.39 -46.30 -25.41
CA HIS A 220 11.10 -45.82 -24.22
C HIS A 220 10.62 -44.41 -23.85
N GLU A 221 10.72 -44.05 -22.57
CA GLU A 221 10.41 -42.69 -22.10
C GLU A 221 11.69 -41.99 -21.66
N GLU A 222 11.85 -40.75 -22.09
CA GLU A 222 12.98 -39.90 -21.71
C GLU A 222 12.48 -38.71 -20.89
N ILE A 223 13.33 -38.22 -19.98
CA ILE A 223 13.05 -37.01 -19.22
C ILE A 223 13.27 -35.82 -20.15
N VAL A 224 12.25 -34.97 -20.26
CA VAL A 224 12.34 -33.75 -21.04
C VAL A 224 13.20 -32.73 -20.30
N GLU A 225 14.33 -32.36 -20.89
CA GLU A 225 15.15 -31.27 -20.37
C GLU A 225 14.43 -29.92 -20.52
N ARG A 226 14.25 -29.22 -19.40
CA ARG A 226 13.58 -27.93 -19.35
C ARG A 226 14.46 -26.91 -18.63
N PRO A 227 14.56 -25.66 -19.11
CA PRO A 227 15.33 -24.61 -18.43
C PRO A 227 14.85 -24.43 -16.98
N ARG A 228 15.78 -24.21 -16.04
CA ARG A 228 15.39 -23.89 -14.66
C ARG A 228 14.64 -22.58 -14.61
N ARG A 229 13.53 -22.55 -13.85
CA ARG A 229 12.88 -21.28 -13.50
C ARG A 229 13.66 -20.65 -12.34
N SER A 230 13.73 -19.32 -12.30
CA SER A 230 14.48 -18.60 -11.25
C SER A 230 14.08 -19.06 -9.84
N LYS A 231 15.05 -19.06 -8.93
CA LYS A 231 14.85 -19.40 -7.51
C LYS A 231 14.17 -18.30 -6.70
N SER A 232 14.03 -17.10 -7.25
CA SER A 232 13.23 -16.07 -6.59
C SER A 232 11.78 -16.55 -6.53
N GLY A 233 11.19 -16.64 -5.32
CA GLY A 233 9.93 -17.36 -5.07
C GLY A 233 8.78 -17.02 -6.04
N TYR A 234 8.77 -15.80 -6.56
CA TYR A 234 7.80 -15.27 -7.52
C TYR A 234 7.93 -15.77 -8.98
N GLN A 235 9.05 -16.39 -9.37
CA GLN A 235 9.26 -16.88 -10.74
C GLN A 235 9.22 -18.40 -10.87
N ARG A 236 9.17 -19.12 -9.74
CA ARG A 236 9.18 -20.58 -9.72
C ARG A 236 7.84 -21.16 -10.16
N ALA A 237 6.77 -20.79 -9.49
CA ALA A 237 5.41 -21.24 -9.81
C ALA A 237 4.72 -20.19 -10.70
N ARG A 238 3.75 -20.64 -11.50
CA ARG A 238 2.95 -19.79 -12.38
C ARG A 238 1.48 -20.16 -12.28
N VAL A 239 0.62 -19.21 -12.67
CA VAL A 239 -0.80 -19.48 -12.88
C VAL A 239 -1.08 -19.67 -14.37
N TRP A 240 -1.86 -20.70 -14.69
CA TRP A 240 -2.33 -21.01 -16.03
C TRP A 240 -3.85 -20.92 -16.08
N TYR A 241 -4.35 -20.09 -16.98
CA TYR A 241 -5.78 -19.86 -17.17
C TYR A 241 -6.26 -20.55 -18.42
N GLY A 242 -7.24 -21.45 -18.30
CA GLY A 242 -7.79 -22.12 -19.47
C GLY A 242 -8.75 -23.27 -19.14
N PRO A 243 -9.21 -23.99 -20.19
CA PRO A 243 -10.12 -25.12 -20.04
C PRO A 243 -9.52 -26.25 -19.20
N ILE A 244 -10.26 -26.78 -18.23
CA ILE A 244 -9.86 -27.94 -17.44
C ILE A 244 -10.77 -29.13 -17.80
N GLY A 245 -10.17 -30.28 -18.08
CA GLY A 245 -10.90 -31.52 -18.34
C GLY A 245 -11.34 -32.20 -17.06
N SER A 246 -12.58 -32.70 -17.04
CA SER A 246 -13.18 -33.42 -15.90
C SER A 246 -13.69 -34.80 -16.32
N GLY A 247 -13.32 -35.85 -15.58
CA GLY A 247 -13.78 -37.22 -15.87
C GLY A 247 -13.54 -38.19 -14.71
N ASP A 248 -14.20 -39.35 -14.74
CA ASP A 248 -14.17 -40.33 -13.66
C ASP A 248 -12.91 -41.22 -13.67
N LYS A 249 -12.10 -41.13 -14.73
CA LYS A 249 -10.92 -41.99 -14.90
C LYS A 249 -9.65 -41.28 -14.47
N LEU A 250 -8.90 -41.92 -13.60
CA LEU A 250 -7.52 -41.50 -13.30
C LEU A 250 -6.63 -41.70 -14.54
N MET A 251 -6.21 -40.60 -15.17
CA MET A 251 -5.37 -40.64 -16.36
C MET A 251 -3.92 -41.05 -16.02
N LYS A 252 -3.46 -42.14 -16.63
CA LYS A 252 -2.07 -42.65 -16.53
C LYS A 252 -1.47 -43.01 -17.89
N ASN A 253 -2.08 -42.54 -18.98
CA ASN A 253 -1.66 -42.83 -20.34
C ASN A 253 -1.36 -41.50 -21.05
N ALA A 254 -0.08 -41.25 -21.32
CA ALA A 254 0.40 -40.01 -21.89
C ALA A 254 -0.18 -39.73 -23.29
N GLU A 255 -0.35 -40.76 -24.14
CA GLU A 255 -0.93 -40.61 -25.48
C GLU A 255 -2.40 -40.19 -25.42
N LYS A 256 -3.20 -40.87 -24.58
CA LYS A 256 -4.61 -40.51 -24.37
C LYS A 256 -4.76 -39.12 -23.77
N ARG A 257 -3.92 -38.79 -22.77
CA ARG A 257 -3.84 -37.45 -22.17
C ARG A 257 -3.58 -36.38 -23.24
N ASP A 258 -2.57 -36.58 -24.08
CA ASP A 258 -2.18 -35.65 -25.13
C ASP A 258 -3.27 -35.52 -26.19
N GLY A 259 -3.93 -36.63 -26.53
CA GLY A 259 -5.12 -36.63 -27.38
C GLY A 259 -6.26 -35.76 -26.81
N LEU A 260 -6.52 -35.83 -25.50
CA LEU A 260 -7.51 -34.96 -24.84
C LEU A 260 -7.06 -33.50 -24.80
N ARG A 261 -5.78 -33.24 -24.47
CA ARG A 261 -5.16 -31.92 -24.46
C ARG A 261 -5.34 -31.21 -25.79
N ASP A 262 -5.02 -31.90 -26.87
CA ASP A 262 -4.98 -31.30 -28.21
C ASP A 262 -6.38 -31.22 -28.82
N ARG A 263 -7.25 -32.21 -28.56
CA ARG A 263 -8.64 -32.20 -29.03
C ARG A 263 -9.48 -31.11 -28.38
N TYR A 264 -9.32 -30.88 -27.07
CA TYR A 264 -10.19 -29.98 -26.29
C TYR A 264 -9.49 -28.71 -25.79
N GLY A 265 -8.20 -28.54 -26.12
CA GLY A 265 -7.42 -27.39 -25.67
C GLY A 265 -7.24 -27.29 -24.15
N ILE A 266 -7.40 -28.39 -23.42
CA ILE A 266 -7.38 -28.40 -21.95
C ILE A 266 -5.96 -28.26 -21.39
N ILE A 267 -5.84 -27.60 -20.24
CA ILE A 267 -4.57 -27.35 -19.53
C ILE A 267 -4.36 -28.29 -18.33
N GLY A 268 -5.42 -28.96 -17.89
CA GLY A 268 -5.45 -29.82 -16.70
C GLY A 268 -6.47 -30.94 -16.81
N LEU A 269 -6.26 -32.03 -16.06
CA LEU A 269 -7.26 -33.08 -15.83
C LEU A 269 -7.52 -33.23 -14.33
N GLU A 270 -8.79 -33.15 -13.95
CA GLU A 270 -9.30 -33.37 -12.59
C GLU A 270 -10.54 -34.28 -12.63
N MET A 271 -11.09 -34.68 -11.47
CA MET A 271 -12.06 -35.79 -11.39
C MET A 271 -13.43 -35.43 -10.77
N GLU A 272 -13.66 -34.20 -10.32
CA GLU A 272 -14.88 -33.85 -9.55
C GLU A 272 -15.73 -32.75 -10.17
N ALA A 273 -15.13 -31.82 -10.91
CA ALA A 273 -15.77 -30.55 -11.25
C ALA A 273 -17.02 -30.69 -12.11
N ALA A 274 -17.07 -31.67 -13.02
CA ALA A 274 -18.25 -31.93 -13.86
C ALA A 274 -19.48 -32.33 -13.02
N GLY A 275 -19.25 -32.98 -11.88
CA GLY A 275 -20.33 -33.39 -10.97
C GLY A 275 -20.87 -32.21 -10.19
N ILE A 276 -19.95 -31.39 -9.67
CA ILE A 276 -20.24 -30.23 -8.82
C ILE A 276 -20.93 -29.12 -9.63
N MET A 277 -20.38 -28.77 -10.80
CA MET A 277 -20.94 -27.70 -11.65
C MET A 277 -22.36 -27.99 -12.11
N ASN A 278 -22.80 -29.24 -12.19
CA ASN A 278 -24.20 -29.53 -12.52
C ASN A 278 -25.18 -29.21 -11.37
N ARG A 279 -24.68 -28.91 -10.16
CA ARG A 279 -25.49 -28.68 -8.96
C ARG A 279 -25.39 -27.24 -8.47
N ILE A 280 -24.18 -26.71 -8.38
CA ILE A 280 -23.90 -25.36 -7.90
C ILE A 280 -22.89 -24.64 -8.81
N PRO A 281 -22.96 -23.30 -8.92
CA PRO A 281 -21.91 -22.49 -9.52
C PRO A 281 -20.59 -22.68 -8.77
N VAL A 282 -19.51 -23.02 -9.48
CA VAL A 282 -18.21 -23.26 -8.84
C VAL A 282 -17.04 -22.72 -9.66
N GLY A 283 -16.07 -22.10 -8.97
CA GLY A 283 -14.75 -21.79 -9.53
C GLY A 283 -13.80 -22.97 -9.35
N VAL A 284 -13.08 -23.37 -10.39
CA VAL A 284 -12.16 -24.53 -10.34
C VAL A 284 -10.72 -24.06 -10.27
N ILE A 285 -10.03 -24.42 -9.19
CA ILE A 285 -8.66 -24.00 -8.89
C ILE A 285 -7.87 -25.25 -8.52
N ARG A 286 -6.88 -25.61 -9.33
CA ARG A 286 -6.15 -26.87 -9.19
C ARG A 286 -4.64 -26.67 -9.15
N GLY A 287 -3.98 -27.22 -8.15
CA GLY A 287 -2.52 -27.29 -8.11
C GLY A 287 -2.02 -28.50 -8.89
N VAL A 288 -0.94 -28.34 -9.65
CA VAL A 288 -0.40 -29.42 -10.48
C VAL A 288 0.45 -30.37 -9.63
N CYS A 289 0.00 -31.60 -9.43
CA CYS A 289 0.70 -32.60 -8.60
C CYS A 289 1.27 -33.79 -9.40
N ASN A 290 0.87 -33.96 -10.66
CA ASN A 290 1.42 -34.95 -11.59
C ASN A 290 1.14 -34.51 -13.04
N TYR A 291 1.55 -35.34 -14.01
CA TYR A 291 1.38 -35.09 -15.45
C TYR A 291 0.39 -36.02 -16.15
N GLY A 292 -0.41 -36.80 -15.42
CA GLY A 292 -1.38 -37.72 -16.04
C GLY A 292 -0.75 -38.86 -16.85
N ASP A 293 0.50 -39.21 -16.53
CA ASP A 293 1.22 -40.36 -17.09
C ASP A 293 1.38 -41.47 -16.03
N ARG A 294 2.17 -42.49 -16.33
CA ARG A 294 2.41 -43.62 -15.43
C ARG A 294 3.20 -43.26 -14.16
N HIS A 295 3.87 -42.11 -14.14
CA HIS A 295 4.72 -41.67 -13.04
C HIS A 295 3.94 -40.82 -12.04
N THR A 296 3.34 -41.47 -11.05
CA THR A 296 2.62 -40.74 -10.00
C THR A 296 3.60 -40.08 -9.02
N ASN A 297 3.44 -38.78 -8.75
CA ASN A 297 4.33 -38.04 -7.86
C ASN A 297 3.62 -37.57 -6.58
N LYS A 298 3.32 -38.51 -5.68
CA LYS A 298 2.60 -38.23 -4.42
C LYS A 298 3.28 -37.17 -3.53
N LYS A 299 4.59 -36.97 -3.67
CA LYS A 299 5.35 -35.96 -2.92
C LYS A 299 4.91 -34.53 -3.22
N TRP A 300 4.39 -34.26 -4.43
CA TRP A 300 3.97 -32.93 -4.84
C TRP A 300 2.56 -32.58 -4.43
N GLN A 301 1.77 -33.56 -3.98
CA GLN A 301 0.36 -33.37 -3.66
C GLN A 301 0.13 -32.35 -2.53
N PRO A 302 0.88 -32.37 -1.40
CA PRO A 302 0.75 -31.33 -0.38
C PRO A 302 1.07 -29.94 -0.92
N TYR A 303 2.25 -29.75 -1.53
CA TYR A 303 2.66 -28.47 -2.08
C TYR A 303 1.66 -27.92 -3.11
N ALA A 304 1.21 -28.76 -4.05
CA ALA A 304 0.21 -28.38 -5.05
C ALA A 304 -1.12 -27.97 -4.40
N ALA A 305 -1.59 -28.70 -3.39
CA ALA A 305 -2.80 -28.34 -2.66
C ALA A 305 -2.66 -26.99 -1.93
N ALA A 306 -1.51 -26.73 -1.31
CA ALA A 306 -1.21 -25.45 -0.65
C ALA A 306 -1.18 -24.27 -1.64
N MET A 307 -0.60 -24.46 -2.83
CA MET A 307 -0.57 -23.44 -3.87
C MET A 307 -1.97 -23.11 -4.40
N ALA A 308 -2.80 -24.14 -4.66
CA ALA A 308 -4.19 -23.96 -5.06
C ALA A 308 -5.02 -23.25 -3.98
N ALA A 309 -4.86 -23.66 -2.72
CA ALA A 309 -5.53 -23.04 -1.59
C ALA A 309 -5.10 -21.58 -1.39
N SER A 310 -3.82 -21.27 -1.58
CA SER A 310 -3.30 -19.91 -1.50
C SER A 310 -3.90 -19.02 -2.59
N TYR A 311 -3.98 -19.52 -3.84
CA TYR A 311 -4.65 -18.79 -4.92
C TYR A 311 -6.14 -18.56 -4.61
N ALA A 312 -6.85 -19.58 -4.12
CA ALA A 312 -8.25 -19.46 -3.74
C ALA A 312 -8.48 -18.47 -2.59
N ARG A 313 -7.57 -18.40 -1.61
CA ARG A 313 -7.58 -17.40 -0.54
C ARG A 313 -7.45 -15.97 -1.09
N ALA A 314 -6.52 -15.76 -2.02
CA ALA A 314 -6.34 -14.46 -2.69
C ALA A 314 -7.55 -14.09 -3.55
N LEU A 315 -8.16 -15.07 -4.23
CA LEU A 315 -9.39 -14.86 -5.00
C LEU A 315 -10.54 -14.39 -4.12
N LEU A 316 -10.67 -14.90 -2.89
CA LEU A 316 -11.68 -14.43 -1.95
C LEU A 316 -11.42 -12.99 -1.45
N ASP A 317 -10.16 -12.53 -1.37
CA ASP A 317 -9.86 -11.12 -1.05
C ASP A 317 -10.33 -10.14 -2.12
N GLU A 318 -10.37 -10.58 -3.38
CA GLU A 318 -10.87 -9.79 -4.51
C GLU A 318 -12.41 -9.70 -4.54
N ILE A 319 -13.11 -10.58 -3.82
CA ILE A 319 -14.57 -10.61 -3.79
C ILE A 319 -15.05 -9.89 -2.51
N PRO A 320 -15.74 -8.74 -2.61
CA PRO A 320 -16.36 -8.10 -1.46
C PRO A 320 -17.47 -9.00 -0.88
N SER A 321 -17.49 -9.20 0.44
CA SER A 321 -18.57 -9.96 1.10
C SER A 321 -19.88 -9.15 1.20
N SER A 322 -21.01 -9.81 0.93
CA SER A 322 -22.38 -9.27 1.07
C SER A 322 -22.74 -8.94 2.52
N ASP A 323 -22.10 -9.59 3.50
CA ASP A 323 -22.38 -9.41 4.93
C ASP A 323 -21.71 -8.17 5.55
N ARG A 324 -21.09 -7.30 4.74
CA ARG A 324 -20.74 -5.94 5.21
C ARG A 324 -21.96 -5.09 5.61
N SER A 325 -23.18 -5.57 5.37
CA SER A 325 -24.42 -4.97 5.88
C SER A 325 -25.08 -5.69 7.06
N ALA A 326 -24.58 -6.84 7.52
CA ALA A 326 -25.25 -7.58 8.60
C ALA A 326 -24.34 -8.52 9.41
N GLU A 327 -23.12 -8.11 9.76
CA GLU A 327 -22.52 -8.53 11.03
C GLU A 327 -21.46 -7.51 11.46
N ILE A 328 -21.94 -6.57 12.27
CA ILE A 328 -21.15 -5.77 13.20
C ILE A 328 -20.65 -6.75 14.28
N THR A 329 -19.75 -7.66 13.90
CA THR A 329 -18.66 -8.04 14.80
C THR A 329 -17.54 -7.08 14.46
N LYS A 330 -17.69 -5.85 14.98
CA LYS A 330 -16.55 -4.96 15.20
C LYS A 330 -15.52 -5.80 15.94
N ASP A 331 -14.46 -6.22 15.27
CA ASP A 331 -13.16 -6.21 15.93
C ASP A 331 -12.75 -4.73 15.93
N PRO A 332 -13.12 -3.95 16.96
CA PRO A 332 -13.17 -2.49 16.85
C PRO A 332 -11.77 -1.86 16.82
N HIS A 333 -10.69 -2.64 16.78
CA HIS A 333 -9.40 -2.16 17.25
C HIS A 333 -8.19 -2.65 16.44
N LYS A 334 -8.35 -3.18 15.21
CA LYS A 334 -7.15 -3.37 14.38
C LYS A 334 -6.74 -2.03 13.76
N PRO A 335 -5.63 -1.41 14.20
CA PRO A 335 -5.30 -0.07 13.76
C PRO A 335 -4.85 -0.06 12.31
N CYS A 336 -5.26 0.99 11.61
CA CYS A 336 -5.00 1.19 10.20
C CYS A 336 -3.93 2.27 9.99
N TYR A 337 -3.04 2.07 9.01
CA TYR A 337 -1.94 3.00 8.75
C TYR A 337 -1.96 3.46 7.29
N TYR A 338 -2.08 4.77 7.09
CA TYR A 338 -1.83 5.46 5.83
C TYR A 338 -0.78 6.55 6.04
N ILE A 339 0.48 6.21 5.69
CA ILE A 339 1.63 7.12 5.74
C ILE A 339 2.28 7.10 4.36
N PRO A 340 2.11 8.16 3.52
CA PRO A 340 2.56 8.17 2.12
C PRO A 340 4.07 8.43 1.97
N LEU A 341 4.79 8.61 3.09
CA LEU A 341 6.23 8.87 3.12
C LEU A 341 6.96 7.69 3.78
N PRO A 342 8.07 7.20 3.18
CA PRO A 342 8.85 6.14 3.79
C PRO A 342 9.56 6.62 5.06
N ARG A 343 9.76 5.70 6.02
CA ARG A 343 10.51 5.98 7.25
C ARG A 343 11.89 6.57 6.93
N ASN A 344 12.19 7.74 7.50
CA ASN A 344 13.54 8.31 7.44
C ASN A 344 14.47 7.60 8.44
N THR A 345 15.29 6.67 7.96
CA THR A 345 16.28 5.93 8.76
C THR A 345 17.50 6.76 9.19
N ARG A 346 17.69 7.96 8.60
CA ARG A 346 18.79 8.87 8.89
C ARG A 346 18.36 10.14 9.65
N PHE A 347 17.19 10.10 10.30
CA PHE A 347 16.74 11.18 11.19
C PHE A 347 17.80 11.49 12.26
N THR A 348 17.92 12.76 12.65
CA THR A 348 19.00 13.25 13.52
C THR A 348 18.45 14.29 14.48
N GLY A 349 18.75 14.13 15.78
CA GLY A 349 18.40 15.09 16.82
C GLY A 349 16.90 15.18 17.10
N ARG A 350 16.48 16.36 17.53
CA ARG A 350 15.10 16.81 17.79
C ARG A 350 14.37 16.03 18.88
N ALA A 351 15.12 15.46 19.82
CA ALA A 351 14.57 14.68 20.94
C ALA A 351 13.62 15.54 21.79
N ALA A 352 14.05 16.73 22.21
CA ALA A 352 13.25 17.64 23.03
C ALA A 352 11.90 18.00 22.39
N ILE A 353 11.85 18.14 21.05
CA ILE A 353 10.60 18.42 20.33
C ILE A 353 9.69 17.19 20.29
N LEU A 354 10.25 16.00 20.09
CA LEU A 354 9.49 14.76 20.12
C LEU A 354 8.94 14.48 21.53
N ASP A 355 9.70 14.80 22.57
CA ASP A 355 9.28 14.68 23.96
C ASP A 355 8.18 15.71 24.27
N ALA A 356 8.29 16.95 23.78
CA ALA A 356 7.24 17.95 23.90
C ALA A 356 5.94 17.55 23.18
N LEU A 357 6.03 16.90 22.01
CA LEU A 357 4.87 16.32 21.34
C LEU A 357 4.23 15.20 22.16
N GLU A 358 5.06 14.34 22.75
CA GLU A 358 4.59 13.25 23.62
C GLU A 358 3.87 13.81 24.86
N GLU A 359 4.44 14.84 25.49
CA GLU A 359 3.85 15.52 26.64
C GLU A 359 2.55 16.23 26.28
N LYS A 360 2.49 16.95 25.15
CA LYS A 360 1.27 17.61 24.66
C LYS A 360 0.13 16.61 24.39
N PHE A 361 0.41 15.47 23.79
CA PHE A 361 -0.64 14.51 23.43
C PHE A 361 -0.99 13.51 24.54
N PHE A 362 -0.06 13.20 25.45
CA PHE A 362 -0.21 12.11 26.42
C PHE A 362 0.15 12.49 27.86
N GLY A 363 0.48 13.75 28.12
CA GLY A 363 0.73 14.28 29.45
C GLY A 363 -0.56 14.58 30.23
N PRO A 364 -0.44 15.20 31.41
CA PRO A 364 -1.58 15.52 32.28
C PRO A 364 -2.51 16.59 31.66
N ASP A 365 -1.95 17.56 30.94
CA ASP A 365 -2.68 18.62 30.24
C ASP A 365 -2.73 18.31 28.74
N LEU A 366 -3.48 17.27 28.36
CA LEU A 366 -3.52 16.75 27.00
C LEU A 366 -4.25 17.67 26.01
N SER A 367 -3.69 17.79 24.83
CA SER A 367 -4.20 18.57 23.70
C SER A 367 -4.61 17.65 22.56
N GLN A 368 -5.81 17.84 21.99
CA GLN A 368 -6.25 17.07 20.82
C GLN A 368 -5.60 17.56 19.52
N LYS A 369 -5.15 18.82 19.49
CA LYS A 369 -4.61 19.48 18.30
C LYS A 369 -3.30 20.14 18.66
N VAL A 370 -2.23 19.84 17.92
CA VAL A 370 -0.92 20.47 18.10
C VAL A 370 -0.39 20.91 16.74
N ALA A 371 0.20 22.09 16.65
CA ALA A 371 0.83 22.59 15.43
C ALA A 371 2.34 22.75 15.59
N LEU A 372 3.11 22.18 14.65
CA LEU A 372 4.53 22.49 14.48
C LEU A 372 4.69 23.68 13.54
N VAL A 373 5.32 24.75 14.03
CA VAL A 373 5.53 26.00 13.29
C VAL A 373 7.01 26.28 13.09
N GLY A 374 7.37 26.92 11.99
CA GLY A 374 8.71 27.47 11.81
C GLY A 374 9.09 27.65 10.35
N LEU A 375 10.34 28.06 10.13
CA LEU A 375 10.84 28.41 8.81
C LEU A 375 10.72 27.26 7.77
N GLY A 376 10.59 27.60 6.49
CA GLY A 376 10.69 26.65 5.39
C GLY A 376 12.05 25.92 5.41
N GLY A 377 12.04 24.59 5.34
CA GLY A 377 13.27 23.77 5.37
C GLY A 377 13.79 23.40 6.78
N ILE A 378 13.10 23.81 7.85
CA ILE A 378 13.53 23.56 9.25
C ILE A 378 13.33 22.10 9.72
N GLY A 379 12.56 21.30 8.98
CA GLY A 379 12.41 19.86 9.25
C GLY A 379 11.06 19.42 9.86
N LYS A 380 10.05 20.29 9.96
CA LYS A 380 8.72 19.98 10.52
C LYS A 380 8.11 18.67 10.01
N THR A 381 8.01 18.49 8.69
CA THR A 381 7.50 17.26 8.06
C THR A 381 8.28 16.01 8.50
N GLN A 382 9.60 16.13 8.69
CA GLN A 382 10.43 15.00 9.14
C GLN A 382 10.25 14.69 10.63
N ILE A 383 10.00 15.71 11.46
CA ILE A 383 9.65 15.55 12.88
C ILE A 383 8.29 14.85 12.99
N ALA A 384 7.27 15.33 12.27
CA ALA A 384 5.95 14.70 12.24
C ALA A 384 6.02 13.24 11.74
N LEU A 385 6.82 12.97 10.70
CA LEU A 385 7.06 11.62 10.20
C LEU A 385 7.75 10.72 11.22
N ARG A 386 8.76 11.24 11.93
CA ARG A 386 9.42 10.51 13.01
C ARG A 386 8.44 10.17 14.13
N PHE A 387 7.60 11.14 14.51
CA PHE A 387 6.56 10.95 15.52
C PHE A 387 5.53 9.91 15.07
N ALA A 388 5.07 9.93 13.82
CA ALA A 388 4.14 8.94 13.26
C ALA A 388 4.68 7.50 13.38
N TYR A 389 5.94 7.27 12.99
CA TYR A 389 6.54 5.94 13.12
C TYR A 389 6.82 5.55 14.57
N GLN A 390 7.14 6.51 15.44
CA GLN A 390 7.29 6.26 16.87
C GLN A 390 5.95 5.87 17.52
N MET A 391 4.86 6.54 17.14
CA MET A 391 3.49 6.20 17.55
C MET A 391 3.12 4.79 17.10
N LYS A 392 3.38 4.44 15.84
CA LYS A 392 3.15 3.10 15.31
C LYS A 392 3.89 2.00 16.09
N GLU A 393 5.09 2.29 16.58
CA GLU A 393 5.91 1.33 17.33
C GLU A 393 5.53 1.25 18.81
N LYS A 394 5.28 2.40 19.46
CA LYS A 394 5.02 2.47 20.91
C LYS A 394 3.55 2.30 21.29
N ARG A 395 2.63 2.64 20.39
CA ARG A 395 1.17 2.65 20.60
C ARG A 395 0.47 1.92 19.46
N PRO A 396 0.57 0.58 19.43
CA PRO A 396 -0.01 -0.24 18.37
C PRO A 396 -1.53 -0.32 18.45
N ASP A 397 -2.19 0.44 19.32
CA ASP A 397 -3.64 0.65 19.40
C ASP A 397 -4.11 1.89 18.60
N TYR A 398 -3.18 2.74 18.13
CA TYR A 398 -3.50 3.92 17.34
C TYR A 398 -3.48 3.64 15.84
N SER A 399 -4.56 4.02 15.15
CA SER A 399 -4.52 4.21 13.69
C SER A 399 -3.77 5.50 13.33
N ILE A 400 -3.10 5.55 12.18
CA ILE A 400 -2.32 6.73 11.76
C ILE A 400 -2.65 7.08 10.32
N PHE A 401 -3.09 8.31 10.10
CA PHE A 401 -3.45 8.83 8.80
C PHE A 401 -2.67 10.11 8.51
N TRP A 402 -2.33 10.33 7.24
CA TRP A 402 -1.52 11.46 6.81
C TRP A 402 -2.13 12.15 5.59
N VAL A 403 -2.35 13.46 5.68
CA VAL A 403 -2.92 14.29 4.62
C VAL A 403 -1.92 15.39 4.21
N PRO A 404 -1.32 15.32 3.00
CA PRO A 404 -0.52 16.40 2.46
C PRO A 404 -1.40 17.52 1.88
N VAL A 405 -1.21 18.75 2.37
CA VAL A 405 -1.92 19.96 1.92
C VAL A 405 -1.03 20.75 0.95
N LEU A 406 -0.82 20.21 -0.26
CA LEU A 406 -0.06 20.90 -1.32
C LEU A 406 -0.99 21.63 -2.29
N ASN A 407 -2.12 21.01 -2.61
CA ASN A 407 -3.22 21.51 -3.43
C ASN A 407 -4.47 20.62 -3.21
N ASN A 408 -5.61 21.01 -3.79
CA ASN A 408 -6.86 20.24 -3.67
C ASN A 408 -6.72 18.79 -4.17
N GLU A 409 -6.00 18.52 -5.26
CA GLU A 409 -5.84 17.15 -5.77
C GLU A 409 -5.13 16.22 -4.77
N THR A 410 -4.12 16.74 -4.06
CA THR A 410 -3.39 15.98 -3.04
C THR A 410 -4.24 15.68 -1.82
N ILE A 411 -5.13 16.59 -1.44
CA ILE A 411 -6.09 16.41 -0.36
C ILE A 411 -7.10 15.33 -0.75
N GLU A 412 -7.76 15.47 -1.91
CA GLU A 412 -8.77 14.52 -2.41
C GLU A 412 -8.20 13.10 -2.50
N ARG A 413 -7.00 12.96 -3.07
CA ARG A 413 -6.33 11.65 -3.17
C ARG A 413 -6.05 11.05 -1.80
N ALA A 414 -5.58 11.85 -0.84
CA ALA A 414 -5.28 11.35 0.50
C ALA A 414 -6.55 10.87 1.22
N TYR A 415 -7.65 11.61 1.16
CA TYR A 415 -8.91 11.16 1.75
C TYR A 415 -9.49 9.93 1.06
N ALA A 416 -9.38 9.84 -0.28
CA ALA A 416 -9.80 8.64 -1.00
C ALA A 416 -8.97 7.40 -0.60
N ASP A 417 -7.65 7.54 -0.44
CA ASP A 417 -6.77 6.45 0.00
C ASP A 417 -7.04 6.06 1.46
N ILE A 418 -7.31 7.04 2.34
CA ILE A 418 -7.74 6.80 3.73
C ILE A 418 -9.06 6.05 3.75
N ALA A 419 -10.07 6.51 3.00
CA ALA A 419 -11.37 5.84 2.90
C ALA A 419 -11.23 4.38 2.40
N LYS A 420 -10.40 4.15 1.37
CA LYS A 420 -10.10 2.81 0.87
C LYS A 420 -9.43 1.94 1.93
N LYS A 421 -8.49 2.49 2.70
CA LYS A 421 -7.79 1.80 3.79
C LYS A 421 -8.71 1.46 4.96
N LEU A 422 -9.63 2.37 5.27
CA LEU A 422 -10.70 2.19 6.26
C LEU A 422 -11.87 1.36 5.73
N ARG A 423 -11.86 1.00 4.44
CA ARG A 423 -12.90 0.23 3.75
C ARG A 423 -14.27 0.90 3.80
N LEU A 424 -14.31 2.24 3.87
CA LEU A 424 -15.54 3.02 3.87
C LEU A 424 -16.21 2.94 2.49
N GLN A 425 -17.52 2.69 2.48
CA GLN A 425 -18.31 2.64 1.25
C GLN A 425 -19.08 3.96 1.10
N LYS A 426 -19.08 4.51 -0.12
CA LYS A 426 -19.88 5.68 -0.46
C LYS A 426 -21.36 5.27 -0.50
N SER A 427 -22.18 5.81 0.38
CA SER A 427 -23.64 5.69 0.28
C SER A 427 -24.18 6.62 -0.82
N SER A 428 -25.45 6.46 -1.19
CA SER A 428 -26.13 7.36 -2.14
C SER A 428 -26.31 8.79 -1.60
N GLU A 429 -26.13 8.99 -0.28
CA GLU A 429 -26.28 10.29 0.39
C GLU A 429 -24.94 11.04 0.56
N ASP A 430 -23.80 10.34 0.45
CA ASP A 430 -22.47 10.92 0.61
C ASP A 430 -22.08 11.74 -0.62
N LYS A 431 -21.93 13.07 -0.46
CA LYS A 431 -21.50 13.95 -1.55
C LYS A 431 -19.99 13.84 -1.79
N ASP A 432 -19.19 13.79 -0.74
CA ASP A 432 -17.72 13.89 -0.77
C ASP A 432 -17.04 12.79 0.10
N MET A 433 -15.91 12.26 -0.35
CA MET A 433 -15.11 11.28 0.40
C MET A 433 -14.53 11.87 1.70
N LYS A 434 -14.25 13.18 1.71
CA LYS A 434 -13.76 13.87 2.91
C LYS A 434 -14.77 13.83 4.05
N ASP A 435 -16.05 14.02 3.73
CA ASP A 435 -17.14 13.96 4.71
C ASP A 435 -17.23 12.57 5.34
N LEU A 436 -17.17 11.52 4.52
CA LEU A 436 -17.27 10.14 4.99
C LEU A 436 -16.14 9.76 5.96
N VAL A 437 -14.89 10.10 5.62
CA VAL A 437 -13.73 9.87 6.49
C VAL A 437 -13.83 10.71 7.76
N CYS A 438 -14.23 11.97 7.64
CA CYS A 438 -14.40 12.87 8.79
C CYS A 438 -15.47 12.33 9.76
N GLN A 439 -16.61 11.88 9.25
CA GLN A 439 -17.69 11.27 10.04
C GLN A 439 -17.23 9.99 10.73
N TYR A 440 -16.54 9.09 10.01
CA TYR A 440 -16.00 7.87 10.60
C TYR A 440 -14.99 8.17 11.71
N LEU A 441 -13.99 9.02 11.46
CA LEU A 441 -12.98 9.38 12.47
C LEU A 441 -13.56 10.17 13.64
N SER A 442 -14.71 10.82 13.46
CA SER A 442 -15.44 11.48 14.55
C SER A 442 -16.28 10.51 15.39
N SER A 443 -16.52 9.29 14.92
CA SER A 443 -17.32 8.28 15.63
C SER A 443 -16.46 7.42 16.57
N ASP A 444 -17.09 6.80 17.57
CA ASP A 444 -16.43 5.86 18.47
C ASP A 444 -15.93 4.59 17.75
N GLU A 445 -16.37 4.36 16.51
CA GLU A 445 -16.00 3.21 15.70
C GLU A 445 -14.59 3.30 15.14
N ALA A 446 -14.02 4.50 15.10
CA ALA A 446 -12.64 4.72 14.66
C ALA A 446 -11.59 4.32 15.71
N GLY A 447 -11.99 4.10 16.96
CA GLY A 447 -11.06 3.88 18.06
C GLY A 447 -10.08 5.04 18.23
N LYS A 448 -8.84 4.74 18.64
CA LYS A 448 -7.80 5.76 18.78
C LYS A 448 -7.08 6.02 17.47
N TRP A 449 -6.85 7.28 17.14
CA TRP A 449 -6.18 7.64 15.90
C TRP A 449 -5.34 8.91 16.00
N LEU A 450 -4.32 9.00 15.14
CA LEU A 450 -3.51 10.17 14.88
C LEU A 450 -3.70 10.60 13.42
N LEU A 451 -4.16 11.83 13.21
CA LEU A 451 -4.22 12.45 11.89
C LEU A 451 -3.10 13.49 11.77
N ILE A 452 -2.24 13.36 10.76
CA ILE A 452 -1.19 14.33 10.47
C ILE A 452 -1.60 15.11 9.24
N VAL A 453 -1.74 16.43 9.38
CA VAL A 453 -2.06 17.34 8.29
C VAL A 453 -0.81 18.17 8.00
N ASP A 454 -0.11 17.82 6.91
CA ASP A 454 1.23 18.34 6.60
C ASP A 454 1.16 19.48 5.57
N ASN A 455 2.00 20.50 5.76
CA ASN A 455 2.16 21.66 4.87
C ASN A 455 0.91 22.55 4.77
N VAL A 456 0.32 22.86 5.92
CA VAL A 456 -0.90 23.67 6.08
C VAL A 456 -0.56 25.16 5.97
N ASP A 457 0.01 25.55 4.82
CA ASP A 457 0.61 26.87 4.58
C ASP A 457 -0.37 27.84 3.89
N ASP A 458 -1.25 27.35 3.01
CA ASP A 458 -2.14 28.17 2.18
C ASP A 458 -3.51 28.36 2.85
N GLN A 459 -3.79 29.58 3.30
CA GLN A 459 -5.03 29.93 3.99
C GLN A 459 -6.28 29.66 3.13
N GLU A 460 -6.19 29.73 1.79
CA GLU A 460 -7.32 29.42 0.88
C GLU A 460 -7.67 27.93 0.88
N LEU A 461 -6.69 27.05 1.08
CA LEU A 461 -6.91 25.60 1.19
C LEU A 461 -7.38 25.21 2.59
N VAL A 462 -7.18 26.09 3.58
CA VAL A 462 -7.38 25.79 4.99
C VAL A 462 -8.72 26.31 5.48
N ILE A 463 -9.00 27.59 5.24
CA ILE A 463 -10.14 28.34 5.76
C ILE A 463 -11.21 28.50 4.66
N ARG A 464 -12.48 28.55 5.08
CA ARG A 464 -13.65 28.68 4.19
C ARG A 464 -13.49 29.80 3.15
N SER A 465 -13.73 29.45 1.88
CA SER A 465 -14.20 30.42 0.88
C SER A 465 -15.72 30.29 0.76
N ASP A 466 -16.40 31.36 0.34
CA ASP A 466 -17.88 31.42 0.26
C ASP A 466 -18.51 30.33 -0.63
N GLU A 467 -17.72 29.62 -1.43
CA GLU A 467 -18.17 28.60 -2.38
C GLU A 467 -17.81 27.15 -1.96
N LYS A 468 -16.76 26.92 -1.15
CA LYS A 468 -16.33 25.58 -0.68
C LYS A 468 -15.62 25.61 0.69
N PRO A 469 -15.87 24.62 1.58
CA PRO A 469 -15.11 24.48 2.82
C PRO A 469 -13.64 24.17 2.53
N GLY A 470 -12.72 24.82 3.24
CA GLY A 470 -11.32 24.41 3.30
C GLY A 470 -11.13 23.14 4.12
N ILE A 471 -9.89 22.67 4.28
CA ILE A 471 -9.57 21.43 5.00
C ILE A 471 -10.09 21.43 6.45
N GLU A 472 -10.18 22.61 7.08
CA GLU A 472 -10.69 22.78 8.44
C GLU A 472 -12.10 22.20 8.60
N GLY A 473 -12.95 22.35 7.58
CA GLY A 473 -14.32 21.81 7.58
C GLY A 473 -14.39 20.28 7.54
N TYR A 474 -13.28 19.62 7.24
CA TYR A 474 -13.16 18.16 7.12
C TYR A 474 -12.21 17.56 8.16
N LEU A 475 -11.89 18.31 9.22
CA LEU A 475 -11.13 17.80 10.36
C LEU A 475 -12.07 17.07 11.33
N PRO A 476 -11.80 15.79 11.64
CA PRO A 476 -12.62 15.04 12.59
C PRO A 476 -12.53 15.57 14.01
N GLN A 477 -13.59 15.34 14.79
CA GLN A 477 -13.68 15.72 16.20
C GLN A 477 -14.05 14.48 17.02
N ASN A 478 -13.11 13.97 17.83
CA ASN A 478 -13.34 12.85 18.74
C ASN A 478 -12.34 12.89 19.91
N GLU A 479 -12.76 12.54 21.12
CA GLU A 479 -11.92 12.50 22.33
C GLU A 479 -10.75 11.49 22.23
N ASN A 480 -10.91 10.43 21.44
CA ASN A 480 -9.89 9.40 21.19
C ASN A 480 -8.96 9.73 20.01
N GLY A 481 -9.19 10.87 19.35
CA GLY A 481 -8.43 11.32 18.19
C GLY A 481 -7.48 12.47 18.51
N ILE A 482 -6.29 12.43 17.92
CA ILE A 482 -5.32 13.53 17.98
C ILE A 482 -4.90 13.98 16.59
N ILE A 483 -4.67 15.28 16.42
CA ILE A 483 -4.29 15.90 15.14
C ILE A 483 -2.98 16.67 15.30
N LEU A 484 -2.03 16.39 14.41
CA LEU A 484 -0.75 17.09 14.31
C LEU A 484 -0.69 17.88 13.00
N PHE A 485 -0.55 19.19 13.10
CA PHE A 485 -0.38 20.08 11.94
C PHE A 485 1.10 20.42 11.73
N THR A 486 1.51 20.60 10.48
CA THR A 486 2.77 21.28 10.17
C THR A 486 2.52 22.49 9.29
N THR A 487 3.05 23.65 9.67
CA THR A 487 2.87 24.89 8.89
C THR A 487 4.06 25.81 9.04
N ARG A 488 4.24 26.68 8.06
CA ARG A 488 5.17 27.81 8.12
C ARG A 488 4.53 29.06 8.70
N SER A 489 3.21 29.13 8.74
CA SER A 489 2.46 30.31 9.18
C SER A 489 2.03 30.14 10.63
N GLY A 490 2.58 30.98 11.51
CA GLY A 490 2.14 31.05 12.90
C GLY A 490 0.66 31.46 13.05
N HIS A 491 0.11 32.24 12.10
CA HIS A 491 -1.32 32.56 12.10
C HIS A 491 -2.18 31.30 11.89
N VAL A 492 -1.86 30.51 10.85
CA VAL A 492 -2.60 29.28 10.55
C VAL A 492 -2.47 28.26 11.69
N ALA A 493 -1.31 28.22 12.35
CA ALA A 493 -1.13 27.39 13.53
C ALA A 493 -2.01 27.81 14.71
N GLY A 494 -2.11 29.11 14.97
CA GLY A 494 -3.02 29.66 15.98
C GLY A 494 -4.48 29.37 15.63
N ASP A 495 -4.87 29.48 14.37
CA ASP A 495 -6.25 29.20 13.93
C ASP A 495 -6.61 27.70 14.13
N LEU A 496 -5.68 26.77 13.85
CA LEU A 496 -5.96 25.33 13.89
C LEU A 496 -5.71 24.67 15.25
N ALA A 497 -4.68 25.11 15.99
CA ALA A 497 -4.25 24.52 17.25
C ALA A 497 -4.35 25.48 18.45
N GLN A 498 -4.84 26.70 18.26
CA GLN A 498 -5.02 27.70 19.31
C GLN A 498 -3.72 27.97 20.08
N TYR A 499 -3.63 27.49 21.32
CA TYR A 499 -2.49 27.71 22.21
C TYR A 499 -1.44 26.59 22.13
N ASP A 500 -1.76 25.48 21.46
CA ASP A 500 -0.92 24.28 21.40
C ASP A 500 0.01 24.28 20.19
N VAL A 501 0.87 25.30 20.16
CA VAL A 501 1.83 25.54 19.09
C VAL A 501 3.25 25.27 19.60
N ILE A 502 3.99 24.44 18.86
CA ILE A 502 5.42 24.18 19.10
C ILE A 502 6.21 24.86 18.00
N GLU A 503 6.94 25.92 18.36
CA GLU A 503 7.85 26.60 17.44
C GLU A 503 9.14 25.81 17.29
N ILE A 504 9.53 25.55 16.04
CA ILE A 504 10.71 24.75 15.69
C ILE A 504 11.86 25.68 15.32
N GLU A 505 12.88 25.63 16.15
CA GLU A 505 14.11 26.38 15.93
C GLU A 505 15.12 25.65 15.02
N GLN A 506 16.24 26.32 14.76
CA GLN A 506 17.39 25.76 14.04
C GLN A 506 17.98 24.57 14.79
N MET A 507 18.74 23.71 14.09
CA MET A 507 19.45 22.63 14.78
C MET A 507 20.53 23.23 15.67
N ASP A 508 20.81 22.59 16.81
CA ASP A 508 22.02 22.92 17.53
C ASP A 508 23.27 22.48 16.73
N VAL A 509 24.44 22.92 17.20
CA VAL A 509 25.71 22.69 16.50
C VAL A 509 25.98 21.19 16.32
N GLU A 510 25.65 20.37 17.32
CA GLU A 510 25.98 18.96 17.36
C GLU A 510 25.00 18.16 16.48
N GLU A 511 23.71 18.46 16.57
CA GLU A 511 22.70 17.96 15.66
C GLU A 511 23.03 18.26 14.20
N ALA A 512 23.46 19.48 13.90
CA ALA A 512 23.82 19.91 12.55
C ALA A 512 25.08 19.21 12.03
N LYS A 513 26.11 19.04 12.87
CA LYS A 513 27.32 18.26 12.54
C LYS A 513 26.96 16.81 12.22
N ILE A 514 26.17 16.16 13.06
CA ILE A 514 25.75 14.76 12.84
C ILE A 514 24.93 14.62 11.55
N LEU A 515 24.06 15.60 11.25
CA LEU A 515 23.27 15.59 10.02
C LEU A 515 24.18 15.74 8.78
N LEU A 516 25.12 16.68 8.81
CA LEU A 516 26.11 16.87 7.74
C LEU A 516 26.93 15.59 7.56
N GLU A 517 27.40 15.00 8.66
CA GLU A 517 28.14 13.75 8.65
C GLU A 517 27.33 12.66 7.97
N LYS A 518 26.11 12.34 8.43
CA LYS A 518 25.25 11.30 7.82
C LYS A 518 24.91 11.57 6.34
N SER A 519 24.97 12.82 5.90
CA SER A 519 24.64 13.23 4.53
C SER A 519 25.83 13.15 3.57
N LEU A 520 27.07 13.22 4.07
CA LEU A 520 28.28 13.13 3.24
C LEU A 520 28.71 11.67 2.98
N ILE A 521 29.16 11.41 1.75
CA ILE A 521 29.83 10.15 1.38
C ILE A 521 31.29 10.17 1.86
N GLN A 522 31.97 11.31 1.67
CA GLN A 522 33.37 11.50 2.02
C GLN A 522 33.51 12.10 3.42
N LYS A 523 33.67 11.25 4.45
CA LYS A 523 33.80 11.70 5.85
C LYS A 523 35.08 12.48 6.12
N GLN A 524 36.12 12.30 5.30
CA GLN A 524 37.38 13.04 5.43
C GLN A 524 37.21 14.56 5.29
N LEU A 525 36.12 15.03 4.65
CA LEU A 525 35.82 16.46 4.55
C LEU A 525 35.53 17.12 5.91
N LEU A 526 35.29 16.33 6.96
CA LEU A 526 34.92 16.78 8.30
C LEU A 526 36.12 16.90 9.27
N GLN A 527 37.35 16.71 8.79
CA GLN A 527 38.55 16.76 9.64
C GLN A 527 38.86 18.16 10.20
N ASP A 528 38.52 19.21 9.44
CA ASP A 528 38.71 20.61 9.86
C ASP A 528 37.42 21.11 10.53
N GLU A 529 37.34 20.95 11.85
CA GLU A 529 36.15 21.30 12.63
C GLU A 529 35.80 22.78 12.54
N VAL A 530 36.80 23.67 12.42
CA VAL A 530 36.60 25.12 12.27
C VAL A 530 35.86 25.40 10.96
N VAL A 531 36.31 24.81 9.85
CA VAL A 531 35.67 24.96 8.54
C VAL A 531 34.27 24.34 8.51
N VAL A 532 34.06 23.23 9.22
CA VAL A 532 32.72 22.62 9.35
C VAL A 532 31.76 23.55 10.09
N ILE A 533 32.16 24.09 11.25
CA ILE A 533 31.33 25.03 12.02
C ILE A 533 31.05 26.30 11.21
N GLU A 534 32.05 26.81 10.49
CA GLU A 534 31.91 27.95 9.59
C GLU A 534 30.87 27.69 8.49
N LEU A 535 30.92 26.51 7.84
CA LEU A 535 29.90 26.09 6.88
C LEU A 535 28.51 26.03 7.52
N LEU A 536 28.37 25.36 8.65
CA LEU A 536 27.06 25.20 9.31
C LEU A 536 26.47 26.55 9.74
N THR A 537 27.32 27.48 10.15
CA THR A 537 26.94 28.86 10.49
C THR A 537 26.43 29.61 9.26
N HIS A 538 27.12 29.50 8.11
CA HIS A 538 26.66 30.06 6.84
C HIS A 538 25.34 29.43 6.35
N LEU A 539 25.13 28.15 6.62
CA LEU A 539 23.90 27.42 6.34
C LEU A 539 22.83 27.59 7.43
N THR A 540 23.10 28.46 8.41
CA THR A 540 22.20 28.83 9.51
C THR A 540 21.60 27.62 10.22
N PHE A 541 22.40 26.55 10.34
CA PHE A 541 22.02 25.28 10.96
C PHE A 541 20.68 24.71 10.45
N LEU A 542 20.31 25.03 9.20
CA LEU A 542 19.04 24.63 8.59
C LEU A 542 19.19 23.23 7.97
N PRO A 543 18.38 22.23 8.37
CA PRO A 543 18.53 20.85 7.87
C PRO A 543 18.52 20.74 6.34
N LEU A 544 17.62 21.48 5.69
CA LEU A 544 17.51 21.46 4.24
C LEU A 544 18.75 22.06 3.55
N ALA A 545 19.31 23.15 4.09
CA ALA A 545 20.52 23.78 3.57
C ALA A 545 21.74 22.87 3.74
N ILE A 546 21.83 22.18 4.89
CA ILE A 546 22.88 21.20 5.17
C ILE A 546 22.81 20.02 4.18
N LYS A 547 21.63 19.46 3.95
CA LYS A 547 21.44 18.38 2.95
C LYS A 547 21.80 18.83 1.53
N GLN A 548 21.42 20.05 1.14
CA GLN A 548 21.74 20.61 -0.17
C GLN A 548 23.25 20.79 -0.34
N ALA A 549 23.94 21.35 0.66
CA ALA A 549 25.39 21.49 0.66
C ALA A 549 26.08 20.12 0.60
N ALA A 550 25.64 19.14 1.40
CA ALA A 550 26.17 17.79 1.37
C ALA A 550 25.98 17.13 -0.01
N SER A 551 24.82 17.33 -0.64
CA SER A 551 24.56 16.84 -2.01
C SER A 551 25.51 17.45 -3.04
N TYR A 552 25.75 18.77 -2.97
CA TYR A 552 26.72 19.45 -3.82
C TYR A 552 28.14 18.89 -3.61
N LEU A 553 28.58 18.75 -2.35
CA LEU A 553 29.91 18.23 -2.02
C LEU A 553 30.08 16.78 -2.48
N ASN A 554 29.04 15.95 -2.34
CA ASN A 554 29.04 14.57 -2.82
C ASN A 554 29.17 14.49 -4.36
N GLN A 555 28.51 15.39 -5.09
CA GLN A 555 28.55 15.43 -6.56
C GLN A 555 29.88 15.96 -7.10
N THR A 556 30.38 17.05 -6.52
CA THR A 556 31.58 17.75 -7.02
C THR A 556 32.88 17.20 -6.47
N LYS A 557 32.82 16.50 -5.32
CA LYS A 557 34.00 16.04 -4.55
C LYS A 557 34.94 17.19 -4.18
N ALA A 558 34.45 18.43 -4.18
CA ALA A 558 35.23 19.60 -3.83
C ALA A 558 35.41 19.70 -2.29
N PRO A 559 36.49 20.33 -1.80
CA PRO A 559 36.63 20.69 -0.39
C PRO A 559 35.51 21.62 0.09
N ILE A 560 35.18 21.58 1.39
CA ILE A 560 34.19 22.48 2.00
C ILE A 560 34.51 23.96 1.71
N ARG A 561 35.79 24.34 1.75
CA ARG A 561 36.25 25.71 1.47
C ARG A 561 35.79 26.21 0.09
N THR A 562 35.82 25.37 -0.94
CA THR A 562 35.35 25.73 -2.27
C THR A 562 33.85 26.06 -2.27
N TYR A 563 33.05 25.33 -1.50
CA TYR A 563 31.63 25.63 -1.36
C TYR A 563 31.39 26.90 -0.54
N LEU A 564 32.17 27.13 0.52
CA LEU A 564 32.15 28.38 1.29
C LEU A 564 32.49 29.59 0.41
N ASP A 565 33.51 29.49 -0.45
CA ASP A 565 33.87 30.56 -1.37
C ASP A 565 32.71 30.88 -2.33
N LEU A 566 32.00 29.87 -2.82
CA LEU A 566 30.81 30.08 -3.64
C LEU A 566 29.66 30.76 -2.87
N LEU A 567 29.49 30.47 -1.58
CA LEU A 567 28.53 31.17 -0.72
C LEU A 567 28.97 32.62 -0.40
N ARG A 568 30.25 32.96 -0.53
CA ARG A 568 30.81 34.30 -0.29
C ARG A 568 30.88 35.17 -1.54
N ASN A 569 31.08 34.55 -2.70
CA ASN A 569 31.20 35.22 -3.99
C ASN A 569 29.89 35.92 -4.38
N ALA A 570 29.95 36.73 -5.46
CA ALA A 570 28.87 37.61 -5.94
C ALA A 570 27.45 37.04 -5.74
N GLU A 571 26.50 37.90 -5.34
CA GLU A 571 25.13 37.50 -4.94
C GLU A 571 24.45 36.54 -5.93
N ASP A 572 24.72 36.67 -7.22
CA ASP A 572 24.16 35.81 -8.28
C ASP A 572 24.63 34.33 -8.17
N ASN A 573 25.88 34.09 -7.75
CA ASN A 573 26.41 32.74 -7.51
C ASN A 573 25.74 32.08 -6.30
N ARG A 574 25.53 32.86 -5.22
CA ARG A 574 24.87 32.37 -4.00
C ARG A 574 23.41 32.02 -4.29
N MET A 575 22.70 32.83 -5.07
CA MET A 575 21.33 32.53 -5.51
C MET A 575 21.25 31.27 -6.37
N ALA A 576 22.15 31.13 -7.35
CA ALA A 576 22.20 29.94 -8.19
C ALA A 576 22.40 28.65 -7.37
N ILE A 577 23.15 28.73 -6.27
CA ILE A 577 23.32 27.60 -5.35
C ILE A 577 22.06 27.33 -4.55
N LEU A 578 21.44 28.35 -3.96
CA LEU A 578 20.25 28.19 -3.11
C LEU A 578 19.02 27.68 -3.87
N GLU A 579 18.94 27.92 -5.17
CA GLU A 579 17.89 27.41 -6.06
C GLU A 579 18.24 26.09 -6.75
N ARG A 580 19.46 25.58 -6.57
CA ARG A 580 19.90 24.33 -7.21
C ARG A 580 19.17 23.15 -6.61
N GLU A 581 18.38 22.49 -7.44
CA GLU A 581 17.66 21.27 -7.08
C GLU A 581 18.61 20.09 -6.81
N PHE A 582 18.19 19.22 -5.89
CA PHE A 582 18.88 17.98 -5.58
C PHE A 582 17.89 16.86 -5.30
N GLY A 583 18.32 15.61 -5.43
CA GLY A 583 17.47 14.45 -5.11
C GLY A 583 17.37 14.21 -3.61
N ASP A 584 16.15 14.13 -3.08
CA ASP A 584 15.87 13.67 -1.72
C ASP A 584 14.66 12.71 -1.74
N ASN A 585 14.91 11.43 -1.43
CA ASN A 585 13.90 10.38 -1.43
C ASN A 585 13.01 10.38 -0.17
N THR A 586 13.23 11.33 0.75
CA THR A 586 12.46 11.46 2.00
C THR A 586 11.33 12.50 1.91
N ARG A 587 11.08 13.06 0.72
CA ARG A 587 10.06 14.10 0.45
C ARG A 587 9.09 13.66 -0.66
N TYR A 588 8.00 14.40 -0.84
CA TYR A 588 7.01 14.09 -1.87
C TYR A 588 7.62 14.12 -3.28
N ARG A 589 7.26 13.12 -4.10
CA ARG A 589 7.70 13.05 -5.51
C ARG A 589 7.25 14.32 -6.24
N GLY A 590 8.19 15.00 -6.90
CA GLY A 590 7.94 16.25 -7.62
C GLY A 590 8.04 17.53 -6.76
N SER A 591 8.35 17.43 -5.47
CA SER A 591 8.65 18.61 -4.64
C SER A 591 9.96 19.27 -5.03
N GLN A 592 10.00 20.60 -4.93
CA GLN A 592 11.23 21.37 -5.00
C GLN A 592 12.01 21.19 -3.69
N ASN A 593 13.25 20.75 -3.81
CA ASN A 593 14.12 20.41 -2.70
C ASN A 593 15.08 21.54 -2.34
N ALA A 594 15.27 22.51 -3.23
CA ALA A 594 16.15 23.63 -2.97
C ALA A 594 15.61 24.55 -1.84
N VAL A 595 16.48 25.04 -0.96
CA VAL A 595 16.06 25.93 0.14
C VAL A 595 15.42 27.20 -0.40
N GLY A 596 16.03 27.82 -1.42
CA GLY A 596 15.56 29.08 -1.98
C GLY A 596 14.15 28.97 -2.57
N THR A 597 13.84 27.86 -3.23
CA THR A 597 12.51 27.63 -3.82
C THR A 597 11.43 27.48 -2.74
N THR A 598 11.76 26.88 -1.59
CA THR A 598 10.81 26.81 -0.47
C THR A 598 10.42 28.19 0.05
N TRP A 599 11.36 29.13 0.21
CA TRP A 599 11.02 30.48 0.69
C TRP A 599 10.36 31.34 -0.38
N ILE A 600 10.71 31.17 -1.65
CA ILE A 600 10.01 31.84 -2.76
C ILE A 600 8.53 31.45 -2.78
N ALA A 601 8.18 30.19 -2.47
CA ALA A 601 6.78 29.78 -2.34
C ALA A 601 6.08 30.54 -1.20
N SER A 602 6.72 30.66 -0.04
CA SER A 602 6.20 31.45 1.09
C SER A 602 6.05 32.94 0.75
N PHE A 603 6.97 33.55 -0.01
CA PHE A 603 6.83 34.94 -0.47
C PHE A 603 5.61 35.12 -1.37
N ARG A 604 5.33 34.16 -2.26
CA ARG A 604 4.12 34.20 -3.10
C ARG A 604 2.85 34.08 -2.26
N HIS A 605 2.83 33.26 -1.22
CA HIS A 605 1.70 33.17 -0.30
C HIS A 605 1.48 34.47 0.48
N ILE A 606 2.53 35.05 1.06
CA ILE A 606 2.43 36.35 1.74
C ILE A 606 1.96 37.44 0.77
N GLN A 607 2.42 37.41 -0.49
CA GLN A 607 1.98 38.39 -1.49
C GLN A 607 0.46 38.36 -1.74
N LYS A 608 -0.18 37.19 -1.65
CA LYS A 608 -1.64 37.08 -1.78
C LYS A 608 -2.37 37.75 -0.61
N SER A 609 -1.83 37.66 0.61
CA SER A 609 -2.52 38.13 1.83
C SER A 609 -2.14 39.54 2.27
N SER A 610 -0.89 39.97 2.04
CA SER A 610 -0.40 41.29 2.44
C SER A 610 0.71 41.78 1.51
N GLN A 611 0.36 42.70 0.61
CA GLN A 611 1.34 43.37 -0.24
C GLN A 611 2.30 44.25 0.59
N LEU A 612 1.81 44.87 1.67
CA LEU A 612 2.64 45.66 2.58
C LEU A 612 3.75 44.81 3.22
N ALA A 613 3.46 43.57 3.63
CA ALA A 613 4.49 42.67 4.16
C ALA A 613 5.59 42.37 3.13
N ILE A 614 5.24 42.24 1.84
CA ILE A 614 6.22 42.09 0.75
C ILE A 614 7.02 43.37 0.54
N ASP A 615 6.40 44.53 0.66
CA ASP A 615 7.08 45.82 0.51
C ASP A 615 8.08 46.05 1.66
N LEU A 616 7.69 45.70 2.90
CA LEU A 616 8.57 45.69 4.07
C LEU A 616 9.73 44.70 3.89
N LEU A 617 9.43 43.46 3.46
CA LEU A 617 10.45 42.45 3.19
C LEU A 617 11.43 42.94 2.11
N SER A 618 10.93 43.61 1.08
CA SER A 618 11.73 44.19 0.00
C SER A 618 12.63 45.32 0.51
N PHE A 619 12.08 46.22 1.32
CA PHE A 619 12.84 47.31 1.95
C PHE A 619 13.93 46.77 2.87
N MET A 620 13.59 45.84 3.77
CA MET A 620 14.53 45.22 4.69
C MET A 620 15.62 44.43 3.96
N SER A 621 15.33 43.91 2.77
CA SER A 621 16.34 43.29 1.92
C SER A 621 17.38 44.29 1.42
N CYS A 622 17.15 45.60 1.47
CA CYS A 622 18.10 46.62 0.99
C CYS A 622 19.03 47.15 2.10
N ILE A 623 18.86 46.73 3.35
CA ILE A 623 19.59 47.23 4.52
C ILE A 623 20.31 46.09 5.25
N GLU A 624 21.00 46.40 6.36
CA GLU A 624 21.64 45.39 7.21
C GLU A 624 20.55 44.45 7.81
N PRO A 625 20.63 43.12 7.60
CA PRO A 625 19.61 42.19 8.08
C PRO A 625 19.54 42.05 9.61
N LYS A 626 20.43 42.68 10.37
CA LYS A 626 20.49 42.62 11.83
C LYS A 626 20.19 43.97 12.44
N ALA A 627 19.52 43.94 13.60
CA ALA A 627 19.21 45.11 14.42
C ALA A 627 18.44 46.22 13.68
N ILE A 628 17.43 45.84 12.91
CA ILE A 628 16.57 46.74 12.10
C ILE A 628 15.55 47.43 13.01
N PRO A 629 15.64 48.76 13.27
CA PRO A 629 14.64 49.47 14.05
C PRO A 629 13.30 49.61 13.29
N GLN A 630 12.16 49.55 13.97
CA GLN A 630 10.86 49.79 13.34
C GLN A 630 10.76 51.21 12.76
N SER A 631 11.45 52.18 13.36
CA SER A 631 11.43 53.58 12.96
C SER A 631 12.03 53.89 11.59
N ILE A 632 12.77 52.95 11.00
CA ILE A 632 13.33 53.11 9.64
C ILE A 632 12.49 52.40 8.57
N LEU A 633 11.44 51.68 8.97
CA LEU A 633 10.56 50.99 8.02
C LEU A 633 9.67 52.01 7.29
N PRO A 634 9.25 51.70 6.04
CA PRO A 634 8.33 52.55 5.29
C PRO A 634 7.06 52.90 6.08
N ASP A 635 6.64 54.16 6.00
CA ASP A 635 5.43 54.65 6.65
C ASP A 635 4.19 53.90 6.14
N ALA A 636 3.38 53.41 7.08
CA ALA A 636 2.08 52.81 6.86
C ALA A 636 1.19 53.14 8.07
N LYS A 637 -0.12 52.86 7.97
CA LYS A 637 -0.99 53.02 9.15
C LYS A 637 -0.50 52.10 10.27
N PRO A 638 -0.52 52.54 11.55
CA PRO A 638 0.09 51.78 12.65
C PRO A 638 -0.42 50.33 12.77
N ASP A 639 -1.71 50.12 12.57
CA ASP A 639 -2.38 48.82 12.57
C ASP A 639 -1.93 47.94 11.39
N GLU A 640 -1.94 48.48 10.17
CA GLU A 640 -1.48 47.79 8.96
C GLU A 640 0.02 47.42 9.06
N LEU A 641 0.85 48.32 9.61
CA LEU A 641 2.28 48.08 9.81
C LEU A 641 2.54 46.96 10.82
N GLN A 642 1.87 46.99 11.97
CA GLN A 642 2.00 45.93 12.98
C GLN A 642 1.52 44.58 12.43
N TRP A 643 0.44 44.58 11.66
CA TRP A 643 -0.05 43.37 11.01
C TRP A 643 0.95 42.80 10.00
N ALA A 644 1.54 43.65 9.16
CA ALA A 644 2.53 43.24 8.17
C ALA A 644 3.83 42.71 8.83
N ILE A 645 4.31 43.38 9.89
CA ILE A 645 5.44 42.89 10.69
C ILE A 645 5.08 41.56 11.35
N GLY A 646 3.90 41.45 11.96
CA GLY A 646 3.39 40.22 12.56
C GLY A 646 3.33 39.07 11.56
N THR A 647 2.93 39.34 10.32
CA THR A 647 2.93 38.37 9.22
C THR A 647 4.35 37.87 8.90
N LEU A 648 5.33 38.77 8.83
CA LEU A 648 6.73 38.36 8.57
C LEU A 648 7.34 37.58 9.75
N CYS A 649 6.99 37.95 10.99
CA CYS A 649 7.38 37.21 12.18
C CYS A 649 6.73 35.83 12.25
N SER A 650 5.45 35.70 11.88
CA SER A 650 4.72 34.43 11.93
C SER A 650 5.24 33.41 10.91
N TYR A 651 5.90 33.86 9.83
CA TYR A 651 6.64 33.01 8.90
C TYR A 651 8.10 32.72 9.33
N SER A 652 8.50 33.21 10.50
CA SER A 652 9.88 33.19 11.02
C SER A 652 10.90 33.85 10.08
N PHE A 653 10.47 34.79 9.23
CA PHE A 653 11.37 35.58 8.38
C PHE A 653 12.01 36.73 9.14
N LEU A 654 11.30 37.24 10.15
CA LEU A 654 11.77 38.23 11.11
C LEU A 654 11.68 37.67 12.53
N VAL A 655 12.62 38.07 13.37
CA VAL A 655 12.63 37.79 14.81
C VAL A 655 12.72 39.12 15.53
N ARG A 656 11.75 39.40 16.42
CA ARG A 656 11.77 40.60 17.27
C ARG A 656 12.76 40.39 18.43
N ARG A 657 13.64 41.36 18.67
CA ARG A 657 14.62 41.32 19.76
C ARG A 657 13.97 41.75 21.08
N LYS A 658 13.52 40.81 21.92
CA LYS A 658 12.93 41.11 23.25
C LYS A 658 11.85 42.22 23.16
N ASP A 659 11.53 42.92 24.26
CA ASP A 659 10.57 44.04 24.31
C ASP A 659 11.06 45.32 23.59
N SER A 660 11.72 45.18 22.43
CA SER A 660 12.17 46.31 21.62
C SER A 660 11.52 46.30 20.24
N ASP A 661 11.36 47.48 19.65
CA ASP A 661 10.95 47.68 18.26
C ASP A 661 12.15 47.48 17.31
N VAL A 662 12.90 46.40 17.51
CA VAL A 662 14.08 46.06 16.72
C VAL A 662 13.97 44.61 16.25
N PHE A 663 14.26 44.37 14.97
CA PHE A 663 14.08 43.09 14.30
C PHE A 663 15.38 42.56 13.69
N ASP A 664 15.50 41.25 13.64
CA ASP A 664 16.51 40.54 12.86
C ASP A 664 15.85 39.76 11.73
N MET A 665 16.35 39.93 10.52
CA MET A 665 16.03 39.08 9.38
C MET A 665 17.04 37.93 9.29
N HIS A 666 16.53 36.76 8.92
CA HIS A 666 17.38 35.60 8.67
C HIS A 666 18.29 35.84 7.44
N SER A 667 19.60 35.61 7.55
CA SER A 667 20.59 36.01 6.54
C SER A 667 20.36 35.38 5.16
N LEU A 668 19.97 34.11 5.12
CA LEU A 668 19.62 33.43 3.88
C LEU A 668 18.26 33.89 3.34
N VAL A 669 17.30 34.29 4.18
CA VAL A 669 16.02 34.86 3.73
C VAL A 669 16.28 36.20 3.04
N HIS A 670 17.08 37.07 3.67
CA HIS A 670 17.55 38.34 3.10
C HIS A 670 18.18 38.14 1.71
N THR A 671 19.01 37.11 1.56
CA THR A 671 19.62 36.73 0.28
C THR A 671 18.59 36.36 -0.77
N VAL A 672 17.66 35.46 -0.43
CA VAL A 672 16.68 34.93 -1.37
C VAL A 672 15.66 36.00 -1.76
N THR A 673 15.32 36.92 -0.85
CA THR A 673 14.48 38.10 -1.16
C THR A 673 15.14 38.96 -2.24
N ARG A 674 16.42 39.33 -2.10
CA ARG A 674 17.14 40.13 -3.12
C ARG A 674 17.13 39.45 -4.49
N GLY A 675 17.45 38.16 -4.54
CA GLY A 675 17.48 37.40 -5.78
C GLY A 675 16.10 37.30 -6.44
N TRP A 676 15.05 37.08 -5.65
CA TRP A 676 13.67 37.04 -6.12
C TRP A 676 13.21 38.39 -6.71
N LEU A 677 13.53 39.50 -6.05
CA LEU A 677 13.16 40.84 -6.51
C LEU A 677 13.88 41.24 -7.81
N ARG A 678 15.17 40.92 -7.95
CA ARG A 678 15.91 41.16 -9.20
C ARG A 678 15.29 40.42 -10.38
N LYS A 679 14.89 39.15 -10.19
CA LYS A 679 14.21 38.37 -11.23
C LYS A 679 12.87 38.98 -11.60
N LYS A 680 12.05 39.38 -10.62
CA LYS A 680 10.78 40.09 -10.87
C LYS A 680 10.98 41.39 -11.65
N ASP A 681 11.99 42.19 -11.31
CA ASP A 681 12.29 43.42 -12.04
C ASP A 681 12.77 43.14 -13.47
N LEU A 682 13.60 42.11 -13.66
CA LEU A 682 14.02 41.65 -14.99
C LEU A 682 12.82 41.15 -15.82
N GLU A 683 11.94 40.33 -15.24
CA GLU A 683 10.70 39.86 -15.88
C GLU A 683 9.78 41.02 -16.25
N ARG A 684 9.66 42.03 -15.38
CA ARG A 684 8.87 43.24 -15.63
C ARG A 684 9.47 44.09 -16.75
N ARG A 685 10.80 44.26 -16.79
CA ARG A 685 11.51 45.00 -17.86
C ARG A 685 11.45 44.27 -19.21
N VAL A 686 11.48 42.94 -19.21
CA VAL A 686 11.30 42.12 -20.43
C VAL A 686 9.85 42.17 -20.91
N SER A 687 8.87 42.04 -20.01
CA SER A 687 7.44 42.10 -20.34
C SER A 687 6.99 43.50 -20.80
N ASN A 688 7.61 44.56 -20.26
CA ASN A 688 7.37 45.94 -20.68
C ASN A 688 8.22 46.37 -21.89
N GLY A 689 8.96 45.45 -22.53
CA GLY A 689 9.71 45.71 -23.76
C GLY A 689 10.97 46.58 -23.61
N VAL A 690 11.44 46.82 -22.37
CA VAL A 690 12.62 47.65 -22.07
C VAL A 690 13.93 46.91 -22.34
N ILE A 691 13.92 45.57 -22.32
CA ILE A 691 15.07 44.71 -22.64
C ILE A 691 14.61 43.61 -23.60
N ARG A 692 15.24 43.48 -24.78
CA ARG A 692 15.00 42.35 -25.69
C ARG A 692 15.72 41.09 -25.15
N PRO A 693 15.07 39.91 -25.13
CA PRO A 693 15.75 38.67 -24.75
C PRO A 693 16.89 38.37 -25.75
N PRO A 694 18.03 37.83 -25.30
CA PRO A 694 19.11 37.45 -26.19
C PRO A 694 18.63 36.36 -27.16
N PRO A 695 19.10 36.36 -28.43
CA PRO A 695 18.70 35.37 -29.40
C PRO A 695 19.14 33.98 -28.93
N CYS A 696 18.18 33.05 -28.78
CA CYS A 696 18.45 31.64 -28.57
C CYS A 696 19.35 31.11 -29.70
N SER A 697 20.62 30.89 -29.40
CA SER A 697 21.54 30.16 -30.27
C SER A 697 21.03 28.73 -30.43
N LYS A 698 20.44 28.43 -31.59
CA LYS A 698 20.17 27.05 -32.01
C LYS A 698 21.49 26.29 -32.03
N VAL A 699 21.66 25.35 -31.10
CA VAL A 699 22.71 24.33 -31.16
C VAL A 699 22.45 23.49 -32.43
N PRO A 700 23.42 23.30 -33.34
CA PRO A 700 23.22 22.46 -34.51
C PRO A 700 23.08 21.00 -34.06
N ARG A 701 22.04 20.32 -34.53
CA ARG A 701 21.94 18.85 -34.45
C ARG A 701 23.11 18.27 -35.25
N SER A 702 24.12 17.74 -34.57
CA SER A 702 25.09 16.84 -35.20
C SER A 702 24.40 15.52 -35.49
N ARG A 703 24.31 15.17 -36.77
CA ARG A 703 24.10 13.80 -37.22
C ARG A 703 25.39 13.02 -36.94
N ARG A 704 25.29 11.96 -36.13
CA ARG A 704 25.89 10.65 -36.38
C ARG A 704 25.31 9.64 -35.41
#